data_AF-A0A8I6TLR5-F1
#
_entry.id   AF-A0A8I6TLR5-F1
#
_cell.length_a   1.000
_cell.length_b   1.000
_cell.length_c   1.000
_cell.angle_alpha   90.00
_cell.angle_beta   90.00
_cell.angle_gamma   90.00
#
_symmetry.space_group_name_H-M   'P 1'
#
loop_
_entity.id
_entity.type
_entity.pdbx_description
1 polymer ?
#
loop_
_entity_poly.entity_id
_entity_poly.type
_entity_poly.pdbx_seq_one_letter_code
_entity_poly.pdbx_strand_id
1 'polypeptide(L)'
;MGSLRTGRAPGFDRVDAGVVKMCTGVLTQFIHQLMVDCLRSGYFPSAWKIARVCAFLKAGRPVDLPGSYRMISLLSVLGKTLEQLILARLQFALGSGLHPGQFGGVPGRSKSHAAREIADLATNSTSRYVVAIFFISRHLDNDICALVSNYLNDRRVILPEYGRDCERQAEMGIPQGSVLGPFLWSLLFDGALRKLVSAGLNAVAYVDGLAVVIHANTKAGIEAQGRTAVAGLTGWCRRVKLSLAPEKAPPVVTYSGVKMSTGLKFGANARYTREKIPARVAVVRAMCGAAWGVSYRSRQIYYSALCQSVLLYAAPAWVRGLRAADWAIALSAQRTALLAVTQAFRTTSTDALQVIAGRPPLDLQARALSAAWEVANGGQSSRRRTEVQRLKEVCDQFPDEKVVGFYEFIRPALVIKDAEYVEAVLIKDFPHFVDHGFDINETTNPLDVNLFTMTGKRWRAYRNKLSPIFTTVKLKSMYGLMTDIANNLMKAIDREKTECLELKDVLGRFSMDVIGSFAFGMDANTLADPESKFRKMGKKTFDFNFKQFLKFMFISNFPEFSKKYGQSFSRKDVQHYFVNVIKDTIDYRVEKKVRRNDFLDLMLQLREKGSVEITTKDPSDDYPAISNETYTTDKFEVTDDLMVGQAFVFLTAGFEATAIIMNMTFYQLSKNPGIQERVREEINEKVREYGSLSFDSVKDMTYLDMCLKETMRMYPPAQVLFRTCTKEYTFSNGLVVKPGEKLIIPVFAIHRSGEYYPDPMRFDPERFGPDVFQRPCTFLPFGEGPRGCIAMRFAIQQMKFGLAKALMSYKIKVNPKTKEPIELNKKSLVTTTKYPIYIDLEVISS
;
A
#
# COMPACT_ATOMS: atom_id res chain seq x y z
N MET A 1 -11.88 26.29 -25.79
CA MET A 1 -11.99 27.65 -25.20
C MET A 1 -12.49 27.68 -23.75
N GLY A 2 -13.40 26.78 -23.32
CA GLY A 2 -13.96 26.82 -21.95
C GLY A 2 -12.97 26.86 -20.78
N SER A 3 -11.77 26.27 -20.94
CA SER A 3 -10.67 26.25 -19.97
C SER A 3 -9.93 27.58 -19.75
N LEU A 4 -10.18 28.61 -20.56
CA LEU A 4 -9.55 29.93 -20.39
C LEU A 4 -9.94 30.55 -19.03
N ARG A 5 -8.98 31.22 -18.37
CA ARG A 5 -9.22 31.91 -17.09
C ARG A 5 -9.36 33.41 -17.32
N THR A 6 -10.54 33.95 -17.00
CA THR A 6 -10.87 35.38 -17.07
C THR A 6 -10.20 36.16 -15.93
N GLY A 7 -10.18 37.50 -16.04
CA GLY A 7 -9.60 38.37 -14.99
C GLY A 7 -8.07 38.31 -14.92
N ARG A 8 -7.40 38.11 -16.06
CA ARG A 8 -5.93 38.16 -16.18
C ARG A 8 -5.55 39.30 -17.12
N ALA A 9 -4.41 39.94 -16.86
CA ALA A 9 -3.90 40.95 -17.78
C ALA A 9 -3.66 40.35 -19.18
N PRO A 10 -4.17 40.98 -20.26
CA PRO A 10 -4.01 40.49 -21.63
C PRO A 10 -2.57 40.66 -22.13
N GLY A 11 -2.29 40.11 -23.32
CA GLY A 11 -1.03 40.31 -24.02
C GLY A 11 -0.88 41.72 -24.60
N PHE A 12 0.13 41.92 -25.45
CA PHE A 12 0.31 43.17 -26.18
C PHE A 12 -0.89 43.51 -27.08
N ASP A 13 -1.57 42.48 -27.60
CA ASP A 13 -2.81 42.56 -28.37
C ASP A 13 -4.02 43.10 -27.58
N ARG A 14 -3.92 43.25 -26.26
CA ARG A 14 -4.99 43.70 -25.34
C ARG A 14 -6.25 42.82 -25.35
N VAL A 15 -6.23 41.67 -26.01
CA VAL A 15 -7.36 40.73 -26.07
C VAL A 15 -7.42 39.91 -24.78
N ASP A 16 -8.42 40.17 -23.94
CA ASP A 16 -8.66 39.41 -22.71
C ASP A 16 -9.39 38.07 -22.97
N ALA A 17 -9.16 37.11 -22.08
CA ALA A 17 -9.80 35.80 -22.08
C ALA A 17 -11.33 35.87 -21.89
N GLY A 18 -11.86 36.90 -21.24
CA GLY A 18 -13.28 37.18 -21.13
C GLY A 18 -13.90 37.57 -22.47
N VAL A 19 -13.24 38.44 -23.24
CA VAL A 19 -13.67 38.82 -24.59
C VAL A 19 -13.74 37.60 -25.50
N VAL A 20 -12.66 36.80 -25.53
CA VAL A 20 -12.63 35.53 -26.30
C VAL A 20 -13.75 34.58 -25.87
N LYS A 21 -14.06 34.49 -24.56
CA LYS A 21 -15.16 33.67 -24.07
C LYS A 21 -16.54 34.17 -24.51
N MET A 22 -16.83 35.46 -24.35
CA MET A 22 -18.12 36.04 -24.75
C MET A 22 -18.38 35.85 -26.26
N CYS A 23 -17.34 36.02 -27.08
CA CYS A 23 -17.44 35.85 -28.52
C CYS A 23 -17.34 34.39 -29.01
N THR A 24 -17.29 33.38 -28.12
CA THR A 24 -17.08 31.96 -28.50
C THR A 24 -18.10 31.48 -29.52
N GLY A 25 -19.38 31.85 -29.39
CA GLY A 25 -20.45 31.40 -30.28
C GLY A 25 -20.26 31.81 -31.75
N VAL A 26 -19.57 32.92 -32.00
CA VAL A 26 -19.32 33.47 -33.36
C VAL A 26 -17.91 33.15 -33.84
N LEU A 27 -16.90 33.30 -32.97
CA LEU A 27 -15.49 33.17 -33.36
C LEU A 27 -14.96 31.73 -33.35
N THR A 28 -15.72 30.74 -32.88
CA THR A 28 -15.21 29.36 -32.77
C THR A 28 -14.76 28.78 -34.10
N GLN A 29 -15.52 28.96 -35.19
CA GLN A 29 -15.16 28.40 -36.49
C GLN A 29 -13.90 29.06 -37.06
N PHE A 30 -13.79 30.39 -36.97
CA PHE A 30 -12.62 31.15 -37.42
C PHE A 30 -11.36 30.83 -36.61
N ILE A 31 -11.45 30.79 -35.27
CA ILE A 31 -10.32 30.44 -34.40
C ILE A 31 -9.94 28.97 -34.60
N HIS A 32 -10.90 28.06 -34.77
CA HIS A 32 -10.61 26.65 -35.08
C HIS A 32 -9.83 26.53 -36.39
N GLN A 33 -10.31 27.15 -37.46
CA GLN A 33 -9.65 27.13 -38.77
C GLN A 33 -8.24 27.72 -38.68
N LEU A 34 -8.08 28.89 -38.07
CA LEU A 34 -6.78 29.54 -37.85
C LEU A 34 -5.80 28.64 -37.06
N MET A 35 -6.27 27.94 -36.02
CA MET A 35 -5.43 27.01 -35.25
C MET A 35 -5.05 25.76 -36.06
N VAL A 36 -5.96 25.23 -36.89
CA VAL A 36 -5.69 24.12 -37.82
C VAL A 36 -4.66 24.54 -38.85
N ASP A 37 -4.76 25.73 -39.41
CA ASP A 37 -3.86 26.22 -40.44
C ASP A 37 -2.46 26.56 -39.89
N CYS A 38 -2.36 27.11 -38.66
CA CYS A 38 -1.08 27.23 -37.94
C CYS A 38 -0.42 25.86 -37.73
N LEU A 39 -1.20 24.83 -37.37
CA LEU A 39 -0.70 23.47 -37.16
C LEU A 39 -0.29 22.77 -38.47
N ARG A 40 -0.99 23.03 -39.59
CA ARG A 40 -0.68 22.45 -40.92
C ARG A 40 0.52 23.12 -41.58
N SER A 41 0.60 24.45 -41.51
CA SER A 41 1.70 25.24 -42.11
C SER A 41 2.99 25.23 -41.30
N GLY A 42 2.93 24.86 -40.01
CA GLY A 42 4.06 24.98 -39.09
C GLY A 42 4.39 26.44 -38.74
N TYR A 43 3.49 27.38 -39.01
CA TYR A 43 3.66 28.81 -38.73
C TYR A 43 3.04 29.20 -37.39
N PHE A 44 3.81 29.91 -36.56
CA PHE A 44 3.30 30.57 -35.36
C PHE A 44 3.14 32.07 -35.66
N PRO A 45 1.93 32.67 -35.57
CA PRO A 45 1.71 34.06 -35.97
C PRO A 45 2.61 35.07 -35.23
N SER A 46 3.35 35.89 -35.98
CA SER A 46 4.29 36.88 -35.42
C SER A 46 3.66 37.88 -34.45
N ALA A 47 2.37 38.23 -34.63
CA ALA A 47 1.64 39.07 -33.67
C ALA A 47 1.51 38.43 -32.28
N TRP A 48 1.48 37.10 -32.19
CA TRP A 48 1.39 36.35 -30.94
C TRP A 48 2.77 36.06 -30.31
N LYS A 49 3.87 36.40 -31.01
CA LYS A 49 5.26 36.31 -30.52
C LYS A 49 5.73 37.54 -29.74
N ILE A 50 4.87 38.57 -29.62
CA ILE A 50 5.16 39.80 -28.89
C ILE A 50 4.80 39.64 -27.41
N ALA A 51 5.78 39.81 -26.53
CA ALA A 51 5.64 39.67 -25.08
C ALA A 51 5.78 41.02 -24.38
N ARG A 52 4.73 41.49 -23.69
CA ARG A 52 4.83 42.68 -22.83
C ARG A 52 5.37 42.25 -21.46
N VAL A 53 6.47 42.84 -21.00
CA VAL A 53 7.14 42.42 -19.76
C VAL A 53 6.96 43.44 -18.64
N CYS A 54 6.55 42.96 -17.47
CA CYS A 54 6.42 43.73 -16.24
C CYS A 54 7.48 43.29 -15.21
N ALA A 55 8.23 44.23 -14.65
CA ALA A 55 9.24 43.96 -13.63
C ALA A 55 8.69 44.20 -12.21
N PHE A 56 8.75 43.18 -11.36
CA PHE A 56 8.32 43.26 -9.95
C PHE A 56 9.49 43.08 -9.00
N LEU A 57 9.73 44.05 -8.10
CA LEU A 57 10.79 43.96 -7.10
C LEU A 57 10.51 42.82 -6.11
N LYS A 58 11.53 41.99 -5.83
CA LYS A 58 11.47 40.97 -4.77
C LYS A 58 11.61 41.66 -3.42
N ALA A 59 10.62 41.47 -2.53
CA ALA A 59 10.62 42.06 -1.19
C ALA A 59 11.94 41.83 -0.43
N GLY A 60 12.50 42.90 0.15
CA GLY A 60 13.74 42.87 0.92
C GLY A 60 15.01 42.65 0.07
N ARG A 61 15.03 43.09 -1.18
CA ARG A 61 16.23 43.07 -2.05
C ARG A 61 16.60 44.49 -2.52
N PRO A 62 17.90 44.80 -2.69
CA PRO A 62 18.37 46.10 -3.20
C PRO A 62 17.82 46.40 -4.60
N VAL A 63 17.43 47.66 -4.84
CA VAL A 63 16.73 48.09 -6.07
C VAL A 63 17.67 48.17 -7.28
N ASP A 64 18.96 48.42 -7.02
CA ASP A 64 20.07 48.53 -7.98
C ASP A 64 20.47 47.21 -8.64
N LEU A 65 20.20 46.06 -8.01
CA LEU A 65 20.64 44.76 -8.53
C LEU A 65 19.63 44.14 -9.51
N PRO A 66 20.00 43.81 -10.76
CA PRO A 66 19.10 43.14 -11.73
C PRO A 66 18.51 41.83 -11.20
N GLY A 67 19.25 41.11 -10.35
CA GLY A 67 18.79 39.89 -9.67
C GLY A 67 17.65 40.10 -8.67
N SER A 68 17.33 41.34 -8.31
CA SER A 68 16.25 41.71 -7.37
C SER A 68 14.86 41.72 -8.00
N TYR A 69 14.75 41.74 -9.33
CA TYR A 69 13.44 41.79 -10.01
C TYR A 69 12.94 40.40 -10.41
N ARG A 70 11.61 40.25 -10.51
CA ARG A 70 10.92 39.17 -11.22
C ARG A 70 10.30 39.76 -12.47
N MET A 71 10.76 39.34 -13.64
CA MET A 71 10.10 39.68 -14.90
C MET A 71 8.87 38.79 -15.06
N ILE A 72 7.74 39.34 -15.53
CA ILE A 72 6.54 38.57 -15.88
C ILE A 72 6.18 38.92 -17.32
N SER A 73 6.03 37.91 -18.18
CA SER A 73 5.70 38.08 -19.58
C SER A 73 4.20 37.87 -19.83
N LEU A 74 3.54 38.93 -20.27
CA LEU A 74 2.17 38.91 -20.77
C LEU A 74 2.22 38.58 -22.27
N LEU A 75 1.61 37.44 -22.64
CA LEU A 75 1.52 36.93 -24.03
C LEU A 75 0.05 36.86 -24.45
N SER A 76 -0.20 36.93 -25.75
CA SER A 76 -1.52 36.78 -26.37
C SER A 76 -2.29 35.57 -25.83
N VAL A 77 -3.59 35.73 -25.59
CA VAL A 77 -4.49 34.65 -25.15
C VAL A 77 -4.64 33.59 -26.23
N LEU A 78 -4.70 33.99 -27.50
CA LEU A 78 -4.75 33.05 -28.64
C LEU A 78 -3.39 32.37 -28.83
N GLY A 79 -2.28 33.10 -28.71
CA GLY A 79 -0.94 32.51 -28.68
C GLY A 79 -0.77 31.42 -27.61
N LYS A 80 -1.22 31.66 -26.38
CA LYS A 80 -1.23 30.65 -25.29
C LYS A 80 -2.17 29.46 -25.57
N THR A 81 -3.21 29.66 -26.37
CA THR A 81 -4.10 28.58 -26.80
C THR A 81 -3.40 27.67 -27.83
N LEU A 82 -2.65 28.26 -28.78
CA LEU A 82 -1.80 27.51 -29.70
C LEU A 82 -0.67 26.78 -28.97
N GLU A 83 0.00 27.41 -28.00
CA GLU A 83 0.98 26.75 -27.12
C GLU A 83 0.40 25.51 -26.41
N GLN A 84 -0.87 25.54 -25.96
CA GLN A 84 -1.54 24.39 -25.35
C GLN A 84 -1.81 23.25 -26.34
N LEU A 85 -2.18 23.57 -27.58
CA LEU A 85 -2.37 22.56 -28.63
C LEU A 85 -1.04 21.91 -29.04
N ILE A 86 0.03 22.70 -29.13
CA ILE A 86 1.40 22.21 -29.36
C ILE A 86 1.83 21.29 -28.21
N LEU A 87 1.62 21.72 -26.96
CA LEU A 87 1.94 20.92 -25.77
C LEU A 87 1.20 19.57 -25.74
N ALA A 88 -0.10 19.56 -26.05
CA ALA A 88 -0.89 18.34 -26.09
C ALA A 88 -0.40 17.35 -27.17
N ARG A 89 -0.05 17.85 -28.36
CA ARG A 89 0.52 17.03 -29.45
C ARG A 89 1.91 16.50 -29.12
N LEU A 90 2.77 17.34 -28.53
CA LEU A 90 4.09 16.94 -28.02
C LEU A 90 3.98 15.81 -26.99
N GLN A 91 3.06 15.94 -26.03
CA GLN A 91 2.85 14.93 -24.98
C GLN A 91 2.30 13.61 -25.55
N PHE A 92 1.42 13.67 -26.55
CA PHE A 92 0.91 12.50 -27.26
C PHE A 92 2.03 11.78 -28.06
N ALA A 93 2.86 12.54 -28.79
CA ALA A 93 3.96 11.98 -29.58
C ALA A 93 5.08 11.36 -28.73
N LEU A 94 5.29 11.81 -27.49
CA LEU A 94 6.35 11.31 -26.60
C LEU A 94 6.08 9.91 -26.01
N GLY A 95 4.86 9.38 -26.12
CA GLY A 95 4.53 8.00 -25.73
C GLY A 95 4.89 7.64 -24.29
N SER A 96 5.93 6.80 -24.11
CA SER A 96 6.38 6.27 -22.81
C SER A 96 7.03 7.32 -21.87
N GLY A 97 7.19 8.55 -22.33
CA GLY A 97 7.40 9.72 -21.49
C GLY A 97 8.86 10.07 -21.13
N LEU A 98 8.98 11.19 -20.41
CA LEU A 98 10.24 11.69 -19.86
C LEU A 98 10.85 10.68 -18.88
N HIS A 99 12.17 10.67 -18.78
CA HIS A 99 12.92 9.76 -17.91
C HIS A 99 12.44 9.85 -16.45
N PRO A 100 12.36 8.74 -15.69
CA PRO A 100 11.83 8.75 -14.32
C PRO A 100 12.48 9.76 -13.37
N GLY A 101 13.76 10.10 -13.57
CA GLY A 101 14.48 11.14 -12.84
C GLY A 101 14.13 12.60 -13.20
N GLN A 102 13.17 12.85 -14.10
CA GLN A 102 12.76 14.20 -14.49
C GLN A 102 11.60 14.69 -13.59
N PHE A 103 11.88 15.72 -12.79
CA PHE A 103 10.93 16.35 -11.86
C PHE A 103 10.66 17.83 -12.18
N GLY A 104 11.38 18.41 -13.15
CA GLY A 104 11.12 19.78 -13.60
C GLY A 104 10.09 19.80 -14.72
N GLY A 105 9.12 20.72 -14.64
CA GLY A 105 8.06 20.91 -15.64
C GLY A 105 6.97 19.82 -15.70
N VAL A 106 7.11 18.72 -14.95
CA VAL A 106 6.19 17.57 -14.97
C VAL A 106 5.04 17.77 -13.95
N PRO A 107 3.76 17.67 -14.37
CA PRO A 107 2.61 17.71 -13.46
C PRO A 107 2.71 16.68 -12.32
N GLY A 108 2.36 17.09 -11.10
CA GLY A 108 2.47 16.25 -9.90
C GLY A 108 3.90 16.09 -9.35
N ARG A 109 4.94 16.52 -10.05
CA ARG A 109 6.32 16.52 -9.58
C ARG A 109 6.78 17.94 -9.25
N SER A 110 7.68 18.08 -8.27
CA SER A 110 8.14 19.38 -7.79
C SER A 110 9.57 19.34 -7.27
N LYS A 111 10.17 20.51 -7.00
CA LYS A 111 11.52 20.60 -6.40
C LYS A 111 11.62 19.84 -5.07
N SER A 112 10.54 19.73 -4.29
CA SER A 112 10.49 18.93 -3.06
C SER A 112 10.55 17.42 -3.33
N HIS A 113 9.93 16.95 -4.43
CA HIS A 113 10.02 15.55 -4.85
C HIS A 113 11.44 15.22 -5.34
N ALA A 114 12.06 16.10 -6.13
CA ALA A 114 13.46 15.96 -6.56
C ALA A 114 14.42 15.92 -5.37
N ALA A 115 14.25 16.83 -4.40
CA ALA A 115 15.06 16.85 -3.18
C ALA A 115 14.92 15.55 -2.36
N ARG A 116 13.74 14.92 -2.36
CA ARG A 116 13.52 13.63 -1.69
C ARG A 116 14.19 12.47 -2.43
N GLU A 117 14.09 12.41 -3.75
CA GLU A 117 14.75 11.38 -4.58
C GLU A 117 16.29 11.46 -4.43
N ILE A 118 16.86 12.67 -4.47
CA ILE A 118 18.29 12.90 -4.23
C ILE A 118 18.69 12.44 -2.81
N ALA A 119 17.81 12.67 -1.81
CA ALA A 119 18.03 12.19 -0.46
C ALA A 119 17.99 10.65 -0.37
N ASP A 120 16.98 10.00 -0.98
CA ASP A 120 16.85 8.53 -1.00
C ASP A 120 18.03 7.84 -1.70
N LEU A 121 18.43 8.32 -2.88
CA LEU A 121 19.60 7.82 -3.60
C LEU A 121 20.84 7.87 -2.71
N ALA A 122 21.03 8.97 -1.98
CA ALA A 122 22.18 9.17 -1.13
C ALA A 122 22.13 8.38 0.20
N THR A 123 20.96 8.19 0.82
CA THR A 123 20.83 7.46 2.10
C THR A 123 20.76 5.95 1.95
N ASN A 124 20.31 5.44 0.80
CA ASN A 124 20.16 4.00 0.56
C ASN A 124 21.44 3.34 0.02
N SER A 125 22.57 4.05 0.04
CA SER A 125 23.86 3.55 -0.46
C SER A 125 24.65 2.83 0.63
N THR A 126 25.17 1.65 0.30
CA THR A 126 26.16 0.92 1.12
C THR A 126 27.59 1.45 0.94
N SER A 127 27.81 2.45 0.08
CA SER A 127 29.15 2.95 -0.25
C SER A 127 29.72 3.89 0.81
N ARG A 128 31.02 3.76 1.09
CA ARG A 128 31.72 4.58 2.10
C ARG A 128 31.64 6.09 1.84
N TYR A 129 31.53 6.51 0.59
CA TYR A 129 31.38 7.90 0.20
C TYR A 129 30.21 8.11 -0.77
N VAL A 130 29.47 9.19 -0.51
CA VAL A 130 28.36 9.66 -1.34
C VAL A 130 28.48 11.17 -1.54
N VAL A 131 28.41 11.63 -2.79
CA VAL A 131 28.50 13.04 -3.18
C VAL A 131 27.35 13.39 -4.13
N ALA A 132 26.65 14.49 -3.84
CA ALA A 132 25.68 15.07 -4.76
C ALA A 132 26.24 16.36 -5.38
N ILE A 133 26.34 16.41 -6.71
CA ILE A 133 26.80 17.58 -7.47
C ILE A 133 25.59 18.24 -8.12
N PHE A 134 25.39 19.53 -7.86
CA PHE A 134 24.28 20.32 -8.42
C PHE A 134 24.77 21.21 -9.56
N PHE A 135 24.19 21.02 -10.74
CA PHE A 135 24.48 21.77 -11.95
C PHE A 135 23.29 22.68 -12.29
N ILE A 136 23.58 23.93 -12.67
CA ILE A 136 22.62 24.88 -13.21
C ILE A 136 23.09 25.22 -14.63
N SER A 137 22.22 25.04 -15.62
CA SER A 137 22.49 25.35 -17.04
C SER A 137 21.29 26.04 -17.71
N ARG A 138 21.51 26.66 -18.87
CA ARG A 138 20.50 27.45 -19.62
C ARG A 138 20.53 27.15 -21.13
N HIS A 139 19.36 26.77 -21.67
CA HIS A 139 18.98 26.49 -23.10
C HIS A 139 18.94 25.01 -23.55
N LEU A 140 18.30 24.78 -24.70
CA LEU A 140 18.50 23.78 -25.78
C LEU A 140 17.25 23.46 -26.63
N ASP A 141 17.43 22.55 -27.58
CA ASP A 141 16.59 22.20 -28.73
C ASP A 141 16.94 20.73 -29.08
N ASN A 142 16.13 19.83 -29.65
CA ASN A 142 14.90 19.90 -30.45
C ASN A 142 13.91 18.79 -29.95
N ASP A 143 12.83 18.31 -30.58
CA ASP A 143 12.28 18.46 -31.94
C ASP A 143 10.78 18.87 -31.94
N ILE A 144 9.95 18.33 -32.85
CA ILE A 144 8.74 19.02 -33.39
C ILE A 144 9.16 20.38 -33.96
N CYS A 145 10.20 20.35 -34.80
CA CYS A 145 11.01 21.52 -35.12
C CYS A 145 10.30 22.64 -35.85
N ALA A 146 9.53 22.42 -36.92
CA ALA A 146 9.08 23.53 -37.77
C ALA A 146 8.29 24.60 -36.98
N LEU A 147 7.26 24.17 -36.24
CA LEU A 147 6.39 25.07 -35.47
C LEU A 147 7.05 25.58 -34.18
N VAL A 148 7.88 24.76 -33.51
CA VAL A 148 8.60 25.19 -32.29
C VAL A 148 9.76 26.13 -32.65
N SER A 149 10.53 25.86 -33.70
CA SER A 149 11.56 26.74 -34.25
C SER A 149 10.94 28.05 -34.73
N ASN A 150 9.83 28.00 -35.48
CA ASN A 150 9.12 29.22 -35.86
C ASN A 150 8.65 30.01 -34.62
N TYR A 151 8.12 29.36 -33.59
CA TYR A 151 7.78 30.01 -32.31
C TYR A 151 9.00 30.62 -31.59
N LEU A 152 10.17 29.95 -31.61
CA LEU A 152 11.38 30.42 -30.93
C LEU A 152 12.05 31.59 -31.66
N ASN A 153 11.93 31.66 -32.99
CA ASN A 153 12.45 32.73 -33.85
C ASN A 153 11.54 33.97 -33.87
N ASP A 154 12.14 35.14 -34.16
CA ASP A 154 11.48 36.44 -34.37
C ASP A 154 10.55 36.90 -33.24
N ARG A 155 10.81 36.45 -32.01
CA ARG A 155 10.12 36.92 -30.81
C ARG A 155 10.61 38.30 -30.42
N ARG A 156 9.66 39.13 -29.96
CA ARG A 156 9.92 40.51 -29.54
C ARG A 156 9.37 40.75 -28.14
N VAL A 157 10.09 41.52 -27.35
CA VAL A 157 9.78 41.82 -25.95
C VAL A 157 9.67 43.32 -25.80
N ILE A 158 8.57 43.77 -25.22
CA ILE A 158 8.30 45.19 -24.96
C ILE A 158 8.39 45.43 -23.46
N LEU A 159 9.34 46.26 -23.04
CA LEU A 159 9.46 46.76 -21.68
C LEU A 159 8.94 48.21 -21.63
N PRO A 160 7.99 48.54 -20.75
CA PRO A 160 7.60 49.92 -20.51
C PRO A 160 8.65 50.61 -19.61
N GLU A 161 9.48 51.47 -20.20
CA GLU A 161 10.45 52.32 -19.50
C GLU A 161 9.94 53.76 -19.45
N TYR A 162 9.64 54.27 -18.24
CA TYR A 162 9.34 55.69 -17.99
C TYR A 162 8.36 56.35 -18.99
N GLY A 163 7.31 55.64 -19.39
CA GLY A 163 6.28 56.13 -20.31
C GLY A 163 6.54 55.88 -21.80
N ARG A 164 7.66 55.23 -22.17
CA ARG A 164 7.93 54.74 -23.54
C ARG A 164 8.01 53.21 -23.54
N ASP A 165 7.41 52.59 -24.55
CA ASP A 165 7.50 51.14 -24.77
C ASP A 165 8.77 50.85 -25.59
N CYS A 166 9.77 50.24 -24.95
CA CYS A 166 11.03 49.85 -25.57
C CYS A 166 10.96 48.41 -26.09
N GLU A 167 11.06 48.22 -27.40
CA GLU A 167 11.06 46.91 -28.05
C GLU A 167 12.49 46.34 -28.20
N ARG A 168 12.66 45.05 -27.88
CA ARG A 168 13.90 44.29 -28.07
C ARG A 168 13.59 42.92 -28.68
N GLN A 169 14.46 42.42 -29.56
CA GLN A 169 14.37 41.05 -30.06
C GLN A 169 14.82 40.06 -28.97
N ALA A 170 14.11 38.95 -28.83
CA ALA A 170 14.40 37.92 -27.84
C ALA A 170 15.31 36.83 -28.43
N GLU A 171 16.62 37.07 -28.34
CA GLU A 171 17.67 36.15 -28.83
C GLU A 171 17.70 34.81 -28.08
N MET A 172 17.19 34.76 -26.84
CA MET A 172 17.39 33.62 -25.93
C MET A 172 16.20 33.36 -25.00
N GLY A 173 15.99 32.08 -24.67
CA GLY A 173 15.07 31.64 -23.62
C GLY A 173 13.61 31.49 -24.06
N ILE A 174 12.69 31.41 -23.10
CA ILE A 174 11.24 31.33 -23.32
C ILE A 174 10.54 32.28 -22.34
N PRO A 175 9.50 33.06 -22.76
CA PRO A 175 8.89 34.07 -21.89
C PRO A 175 8.30 33.50 -20.60
N GLN A 176 8.50 34.21 -19.47
CA GLN A 176 8.01 33.78 -18.16
C GLN A 176 6.49 33.96 -18.05
N GLY A 177 5.76 32.93 -18.49
CA GLY A 177 4.31 32.98 -18.67
C GLY A 177 3.81 32.13 -19.86
N SER A 178 4.73 31.58 -20.66
CA SER A 178 4.46 30.52 -21.64
C SER A 178 3.99 29.23 -20.95
N VAL A 179 3.01 28.56 -21.56
CA VAL A 179 2.52 27.23 -21.15
C VAL A 179 3.41 26.13 -21.72
N LEU A 180 4.02 26.37 -22.88
CA LEU A 180 4.92 25.44 -23.57
C LEU A 180 6.33 25.40 -22.94
N GLY A 181 6.81 26.54 -22.44
CA GLY A 181 8.17 26.72 -21.91
C GLY A 181 8.63 25.69 -20.85
N PRO A 182 7.84 25.39 -19.80
CA PRO A 182 8.23 24.41 -18.79
C PRO A 182 8.45 23.00 -19.36
N PHE A 183 7.70 22.61 -20.40
CA PHE A 183 7.78 21.28 -21.01
C PHE A 183 8.94 21.17 -22.00
N LEU A 184 9.21 22.22 -22.79
CA LEU A 184 10.43 22.30 -23.59
C LEU A 184 11.66 22.21 -22.68
N TRP A 185 11.68 22.91 -21.54
CA TRP A 185 12.73 22.74 -20.53
C TRP A 185 12.87 21.27 -20.05
N SER A 186 11.76 20.55 -19.86
CA SER A 186 11.80 19.14 -19.46
C SER A 186 12.44 18.24 -20.51
N LEU A 187 12.08 18.40 -21.80
CA LEU A 187 12.63 17.64 -22.92
C LEU A 187 14.15 17.85 -23.06
N LEU A 188 14.56 19.12 -23.01
CA LEU A 188 15.94 19.58 -23.02
C LEU A 188 16.81 18.80 -22.01
N PHE A 189 16.39 18.84 -20.74
CA PHE A 189 17.12 18.23 -19.64
C PHE A 189 17.00 16.70 -19.61
N ASP A 190 15.99 16.12 -20.26
CA ASP A 190 15.86 14.67 -20.44
C ASP A 190 17.06 14.09 -21.21
N GLY A 191 17.57 14.82 -22.20
CA GLY A 191 18.77 14.43 -22.97
C GLY A 191 20.06 14.38 -22.11
N ALA A 192 20.26 15.35 -21.21
CA ALA A 192 21.36 15.29 -20.24
C ALA A 192 21.19 14.13 -19.26
N LEU A 193 19.96 13.97 -18.75
CA LEU A 193 19.60 13.00 -17.73
C LEU A 193 19.83 11.57 -18.24
N ARG A 194 19.35 11.23 -19.44
CA ARG A 194 19.59 9.93 -20.09
C ARG A 194 21.07 9.67 -20.32
N LYS A 195 21.83 10.68 -20.77
CA LYS A 195 23.28 10.54 -21.03
C LYS A 195 24.11 10.27 -19.77
N LEU A 196 23.71 10.83 -18.62
CA LEU A 196 24.36 10.55 -17.33
C LEU A 196 24.00 9.15 -16.83
N VAL A 197 22.73 8.75 -16.94
CA VAL A 197 22.26 7.42 -16.52
C VAL A 197 22.88 6.32 -17.39
N SER A 198 23.04 6.54 -18.71
CA SER A 198 23.75 5.61 -19.59
C SER A 198 25.24 5.50 -19.30
N ALA A 199 25.83 6.47 -18.59
CA ALA A 199 27.20 6.42 -18.08
C ALA A 199 27.30 5.78 -16.67
N GLY A 200 26.23 5.15 -16.18
CA GLY A 200 26.18 4.49 -14.87
C GLY A 200 26.01 5.43 -13.68
N LEU A 201 25.63 6.70 -13.91
CA LEU A 201 25.51 7.72 -12.86
C LEU A 201 24.05 7.95 -12.45
N ASN A 202 23.78 8.06 -11.15
CA ASN A 202 22.46 8.43 -10.66
C ASN A 202 22.25 9.93 -10.88
N ALA A 203 21.18 10.34 -11.57
CA ALA A 203 20.91 11.74 -11.88
C ALA A 203 19.41 12.10 -11.76
N VAL A 204 19.13 13.36 -11.40
CA VAL A 204 17.80 13.89 -11.11
C VAL A 204 17.69 15.32 -11.65
N ALA A 205 16.75 15.59 -12.56
CA ALA A 205 16.50 16.92 -13.13
C ALA A 205 15.32 17.62 -12.44
N TYR A 206 15.42 18.94 -12.20
CA TYR A 206 14.38 19.75 -11.57
C TYR A 206 14.40 21.18 -12.15
N VAL A 207 13.29 21.94 -12.09
CA VAL A 207 13.25 23.28 -12.72
C VAL A 207 14.43 24.14 -12.22
N ASP A 208 15.19 24.72 -13.15
CA ASP A 208 16.43 25.48 -12.94
C ASP A 208 17.69 24.65 -12.56
N GLY A 209 17.71 23.31 -12.68
CA GLY A 209 18.93 22.54 -12.41
C GLY A 209 18.86 21.01 -12.59
N LEU A 210 19.99 20.38 -12.28
CA LEU A 210 20.24 18.95 -12.41
C LEU A 210 21.17 18.50 -11.28
N ALA A 211 20.82 17.46 -10.55
CA ALA A 211 21.69 16.85 -9.55
C ALA A 211 22.24 15.51 -10.06
N VAL A 212 23.50 15.21 -9.76
CA VAL A 212 24.13 13.90 -9.97
C VAL A 212 24.60 13.36 -8.63
N VAL A 213 24.19 12.15 -8.28
CA VAL A 213 24.57 11.45 -7.06
C VAL A 213 25.59 10.35 -7.42
N ILE A 214 26.74 10.42 -6.76
CA ILE A 214 27.93 9.58 -7.01
C ILE A 214 28.18 8.71 -5.79
N HIS A 215 28.47 7.42 -6.02
CA HIS A 215 28.68 6.42 -4.97
C HIS A 215 30.01 5.71 -5.22
N ALA A 216 30.90 5.73 -4.22
CA ALA A 216 32.16 5.01 -4.29
C ALA A 216 32.68 4.59 -2.92
N ASN A 217 33.42 3.48 -2.88
CA ASN A 217 34.09 3.00 -1.68
C ASN A 217 35.46 3.68 -1.43
N THR A 218 36.01 4.34 -2.46
CA THR A 218 37.29 5.06 -2.42
C THR A 218 37.13 6.48 -2.94
N LYS A 219 37.95 7.41 -2.44
CA LYS A 219 37.96 8.81 -2.89
C LYS A 219 38.27 8.94 -4.39
N ALA A 220 39.24 8.15 -4.88
CA ALA A 220 39.57 8.06 -6.31
C ALA A 220 38.36 7.60 -7.18
N GLY A 221 37.50 6.72 -6.65
CA GLY A 221 36.26 6.33 -7.34
C GLY A 221 35.26 7.48 -7.50
N ILE A 222 35.13 8.35 -6.48
CA ILE A 222 34.33 9.59 -6.57
C ILE A 222 34.90 10.50 -7.66
N GLU A 223 36.23 10.66 -7.68
CA GLU A 223 36.93 11.54 -8.63
C GLU A 223 36.86 11.03 -10.07
N ALA A 224 36.84 9.71 -10.28
CA ALA A 224 36.61 9.09 -11.59
C ALA A 224 35.17 9.30 -12.07
N GLN A 225 34.17 8.95 -11.26
CA GLN A 225 32.75 9.16 -11.59
C GLN A 225 32.40 10.65 -11.74
N GLY A 226 33.01 11.52 -10.93
CA GLY A 226 32.86 12.97 -11.02
C GLY A 226 33.43 13.55 -12.32
N ARG A 227 34.60 13.08 -12.77
CA ARG A 227 35.15 13.41 -14.08
C ARG A 227 34.23 12.95 -15.21
N THR A 228 33.69 11.73 -15.13
CA THR A 228 32.69 11.22 -16.09
C THR A 228 31.44 12.09 -16.15
N ALA A 229 30.89 12.50 -14.99
CA ALA A 229 29.73 13.37 -14.91
C ALA A 229 29.99 14.75 -15.56
N VAL A 230 31.11 15.40 -15.20
CA VAL A 230 31.48 16.72 -15.74
C VAL A 230 31.80 16.66 -17.23
N ALA A 231 32.50 15.63 -17.71
CA ALA A 231 32.78 15.46 -19.14
C ALA A 231 31.50 15.19 -19.94
N GLY A 232 30.62 14.31 -19.43
CA GLY A 232 29.32 14.00 -20.02
C GLY A 232 28.45 15.24 -20.20
N LEU A 233 28.36 16.07 -19.15
CA LEU A 233 27.62 17.33 -19.13
C LEU A 233 28.29 18.43 -19.96
N THR A 234 29.60 18.64 -19.86
CA THR A 234 30.32 19.64 -20.66
C THR A 234 30.15 19.36 -22.16
N GLY A 235 30.24 18.08 -22.55
CA GLY A 235 29.99 17.67 -23.93
C GLY A 235 28.54 17.83 -24.37
N TRP A 236 27.55 17.75 -23.47
CA TRP A 236 26.15 18.12 -23.77
C TRP A 236 26.01 19.64 -23.89
N CYS A 237 26.42 20.38 -22.86
CA CYS A 237 26.45 21.85 -22.83
C CYS A 237 27.05 22.46 -24.11
N ARG A 238 28.17 21.94 -24.62
CA ARG A 238 28.76 22.40 -25.90
C ARG A 238 27.86 22.17 -27.11
N ARG A 239 27.33 20.95 -27.31
CA ARG A 239 26.41 20.64 -28.43
C ARG A 239 25.20 21.55 -28.45
N VAL A 240 24.83 22.05 -27.27
CA VAL A 240 23.54 22.67 -27.04
C VAL A 240 23.62 24.12 -26.54
N LYS A 241 24.82 24.73 -26.63
CA LYS A 241 25.14 26.14 -26.36
C LYS A 241 24.88 26.62 -24.92
N LEU A 242 25.11 25.78 -23.91
CA LEU A 242 25.00 26.16 -22.49
C LEU A 242 26.36 26.34 -21.83
N SER A 243 26.39 27.15 -20.78
CA SER A 243 27.46 27.18 -19.77
C SER A 243 26.94 26.62 -18.43
N LEU A 244 27.86 26.07 -17.63
CA LEU A 244 27.60 25.67 -16.25
C LEU A 244 27.88 26.85 -15.32
N ALA A 245 26.93 27.19 -14.42
CA ALA A 245 27.08 28.30 -13.49
C ALA A 245 27.81 27.87 -12.19
N PRO A 246 28.91 28.53 -11.74
CA PRO A 246 29.69 28.05 -10.59
C PRO A 246 29.09 28.27 -9.18
N GLU A 247 28.18 29.23 -8.99
CA GLU A 247 28.11 29.97 -7.70
C GLU A 247 26.89 29.73 -6.77
N LYS A 248 26.23 28.56 -6.75
CA LYS A 248 25.06 28.35 -5.85
C LYS A 248 25.06 27.05 -5.05
N ALA A 249 26.03 26.91 -4.14
CA ALA A 249 26.01 25.89 -3.08
C ALA A 249 26.70 26.38 -1.77
N PRO A 250 26.23 25.94 -0.58
CA PRO A 250 26.88 26.21 0.72
C PRO A 250 28.25 25.52 0.84
N PRO A 251 29.11 25.90 1.81
CA PRO A 251 30.55 25.65 1.72
C PRO A 251 30.98 24.25 2.17
N VAL A 252 31.54 23.47 1.24
CA VAL A 252 32.49 22.37 1.49
C VAL A 252 33.52 22.35 0.33
N VAL A 253 34.71 21.79 0.59
CA VAL A 253 35.95 21.75 -0.22
C VAL A 253 35.80 21.87 -1.75
N THR A 254 36.64 22.74 -2.33
CA THR A 254 36.68 23.08 -3.76
C THR A 254 37.71 22.26 -4.55
N TYR A 255 37.35 21.82 -5.76
CA TYR A 255 38.30 21.37 -6.79
C TYR A 255 37.88 21.94 -8.16
N SER A 256 38.79 22.61 -8.86
CA SER A 256 38.55 23.32 -10.13
C SER A 256 37.25 24.15 -10.15
N GLY A 257 36.98 24.89 -9.08
CA GLY A 257 35.79 25.74 -8.92
C GLY A 257 34.50 25.04 -8.49
N VAL A 258 34.47 23.70 -8.40
CA VAL A 258 33.28 22.93 -7.98
C VAL A 258 33.44 22.44 -6.53
N LYS A 259 32.39 22.61 -5.72
CA LYS A 259 32.36 22.26 -4.29
C LYS A 259 31.78 20.86 -4.07
N MET A 260 32.42 20.04 -3.23
CA MET A 260 31.99 18.66 -2.92
C MET A 260 31.62 18.49 -1.44
N SER A 261 30.43 17.93 -1.15
CA SER A 261 29.97 17.64 0.22
C SER A 261 29.92 16.14 0.51
N THR A 262 30.49 15.73 1.65
CA THR A 262 30.41 14.35 2.16
C THR A 262 29.28 14.21 3.19
N GLY A 263 28.23 13.48 2.82
CA GLY A 263 27.05 13.20 3.66
C GLY A 263 26.01 14.32 3.67
N LEU A 264 24.72 13.94 3.67
CA LEU A 264 23.58 14.87 3.67
C LEU A 264 23.31 15.44 5.07
N LYS A 265 24.11 16.43 5.48
CA LYS A 265 23.95 17.15 6.76
C LYS A 265 22.95 18.30 6.62
N PHE A 266 21.71 18.09 7.04
CA PHE A 266 20.62 19.09 6.90
C PHE A 266 20.61 20.22 7.94
N GLY A 267 21.61 20.32 8.84
CA GLY A 267 21.70 21.39 9.84
C GLY A 267 21.76 22.81 9.26
N ALA A 268 22.23 22.97 8.02
CA ALA A 268 22.14 24.24 7.29
C ALA A 268 20.68 24.65 6.99
N ASN A 269 19.79 23.69 6.74
CA ASN A 269 18.36 23.96 6.54
C ASN A 269 17.67 24.39 7.84
N ALA A 270 18.03 23.79 8.98
CA ALA A 270 17.53 24.21 10.29
C ALA A 270 17.92 25.68 10.62
N ARG A 271 19.17 26.07 10.33
CA ARG A 271 19.65 27.46 10.49
C ARG A 271 18.95 28.43 9.52
N TYR A 272 18.88 28.10 8.23
CA TYR A 272 18.18 28.90 7.22
C TYR A 272 16.71 29.16 7.61
N THR A 273 16.01 28.12 8.06
CA THR A 273 14.64 28.22 8.55
C THR A 273 14.54 29.14 9.78
N ARG A 274 15.45 29.01 10.75
CA ARG A 274 15.52 29.91 11.92
C ARG A 274 15.75 31.38 11.52
N GLU A 275 16.59 31.66 10.53
CA GLU A 275 16.83 33.02 10.02
C GLU A 275 15.60 33.65 9.33
N LYS A 276 14.74 32.84 8.70
CA LYS A 276 13.55 33.33 7.97
C LYS A 276 12.32 33.56 8.85
N ILE A 277 12.29 33.02 10.07
CA ILE A 277 11.13 33.10 10.96
C ILE A 277 10.93 34.49 11.61
N PRO A 278 11.95 35.19 12.14
CA PRO A 278 11.78 36.48 12.82
C PRO A 278 11.00 37.53 12.02
N ALA A 279 11.32 37.72 10.73
CA ALA A 279 10.61 38.67 9.86
C ALA A 279 9.12 38.34 9.68
N ARG A 280 8.77 37.05 9.69
CA ARG A 280 7.38 36.58 9.57
C ARG A 280 6.63 36.65 10.90
N VAL A 281 7.34 36.43 12.00
CA VAL A 281 6.83 36.62 13.37
C VAL A 281 6.54 38.09 13.64
N ALA A 282 7.36 39.02 13.15
CA ALA A 282 7.09 40.45 13.21
C ALA A 282 5.75 40.81 12.53
N VAL A 283 5.49 40.26 11.33
CA VAL A 283 4.21 40.43 10.62
C VAL A 283 3.02 39.87 11.42
N VAL A 284 3.15 38.70 12.04
CA VAL A 284 2.09 38.14 12.91
C VAL A 284 1.85 39.01 14.15
N ARG A 285 2.92 39.52 14.78
CA ARG A 285 2.81 40.43 15.95
C ARG A 285 2.19 41.78 15.60
N ALA A 286 2.51 42.35 14.44
CA ALA A 286 1.93 43.62 13.99
C ALA A 286 0.40 43.56 13.81
N MET A 287 -0.19 42.37 13.63
CA MET A 287 -1.63 42.15 13.56
C MET A 287 -2.29 41.83 14.92
N CYS A 288 -1.53 41.84 16.02
CA CYS A 288 -1.95 41.38 17.34
C CYS A 288 -1.42 42.29 18.46
N GLY A 289 -2.22 43.26 18.90
CA GLY A 289 -1.98 44.04 20.12
C GLY A 289 -2.56 43.37 21.38
N ALA A 290 -2.33 43.99 22.55
CA ALA A 290 -2.82 43.49 23.83
C ALA A 290 -4.35 43.64 24.00
N ALA A 291 -4.95 44.67 23.40
CA ALA A 291 -6.38 44.98 23.48
C ALA A 291 -7.11 44.98 22.11
N TRP A 292 -6.40 44.70 21.01
CA TRP A 292 -6.93 44.73 19.65
C TRP A 292 -6.19 43.75 18.74
N GLY A 293 -6.82 43.27 17.67
CA GLY A 293 -6.17 42.45 16.65
C GLY A 293 -7.07 41.39 16.03
N VAL A 294 -6.47 40.57 15.16
CA VAL A 294 -7.20 39.50 14.47
C VAL A 294 -7.55 38.34 15.42
N SER A 295 -8.70 37.70 15.18
CA SER A 295 -9.21 36.60 16.01
C SER A 295 -8.22 35.43 16.11
N TYR A 296 -8.28 34.66 17.19
CA TYR A 296 -7.39 33.53 17.42
C TYR A 296 -7.37 32.51 16.24
N ARG A 297 -8.53 32.24 15.64
CA ARG A 297 -8.66 31.39 14.44
C ARG A 297 -7.87 31.98 13.25
N SER A 298 -7.95 33.30 13.03
CA SER A 298 -7.14 33.99 12.01
C SER A 298 -5.64 33.92 12.34
N ARG A 299 -5.23 34.09 13.61
CA ARG A 299 -3.82 33.92 14.04
C ARG A 299 -3.28 32.52 13.73
N GLN A 300 -4.08 31.47 13.94
CA GLN A 300 -3.71 30.10 13.56
C GLN A 300 -3.55 29.93 12.04
N ILE A 301 -4.36 30.61 11.21
CA ILE A 301 -4.24 30.61 9.75
C ILE A 301 -2.94 31.32 9.32
N TYR A 302 -2.66 32.50 9.87
CA TYR A 302 -1.41 33.23 9.59
C TYR A 302 -0.16 32.45 10.03
N TYR A 303 -0.21 31.72 11.16
CA TYR A 303 0.83 30.78 11.55
C TYR A 303 1.08 29.72 10.48
N SER A 304 0.03 29.06 9.99
CA SER A 304 0.17 28.03 8.95
C SER A 304 0.72 28.60 7.64
N ALA A 305 0.18 29.73 7.18
CA ALA A 305 0.56 30.36 5.93
C ALA A 305 1.98 30.94 5.95
N LEU A 306 2.38 31.61 7.05
CA LEU A 306 3.64 32.34 7.13
C LEU A 306 4.76 31.54 7.81
N CYS A 307 4.52 30.91 8.96
CA CYS A 307 5.57 30.29 9.75
C CYS A 307 5.72 28.79 9.43
N GLN A 308 4.64 28.03 9.54
CA GLN A 308 4.63 26.57 9.35
C GLN A 308 5.07 26.17 7.94
N SER A 309 4.65 26.92 6.91
CA SER A 309 5.02 26.71 5.51
C SER A 309 6.54 26.78 5.23
N VAL A 310 7.29 27.53 6.05
CA VAL A 310 8.76 27.59 6.00
C VAL A 310 9.36 26.48 6.86
N LEU A 311 8.87 26.33 8.10
CA LEU A 311 9.36 25.33 9.06
C LEU A 311 9.28 23.90 8.51
N LEU A 312 8.29 23.61 7.65
CA LEU A 312 8.06 22.30 7.04
C LEU A 312 8.40 22.26 5.53
N TYR A 313 9.07 23.29 5.00
CA TYR A 313 9.43 23.32 3.58
C TYR A 313 10.37 22.15 3.24
N ALA A 314 9.94 21.29 2.30
CA ALA A 314 10.62 20.05 1.91
C ALA A 314 10.85 19.05 3.07
N ALA A 315 10.02 19.07 4.12
CA ALA A 315 10.11 18.18 5.29
C ALA A 315 10.42 16.69 4.99
N PRO A 316 9.80 16.03 3.99
CA PRO A 316 10.12 14.63 3.68
C PRO A 316 11.60 14.37 3.37
N ALA A 317 12.32 15.35 2.79
CA ALA A 317 13.70 15.18 2.37
C ALA A 317 14.71 15.26 3.53
N TRP A 318 14.41 16.01 4.60
CA TRP A 318 15.35 16.27 5.69
C TRP A 318 14.97 15.66 7.04
N VAL A 319 13.71 15.23 7.24
CA VAL A 319 13.22 14.71 8.54
C VAL A 319 14.03 13.51 9.06
N ARG A 320 14.50 12.63 8.16
CA ARG A 320 15.33 11.46 8.49
C ARG A 320 16.82 11.79 8.73
N GLY A 321 17.28 12.98 8.33
CA GLY A 321 18.69 13.38 8.37
C GLY A 321 19.03 14.54 9.31
N LEU A 322 18.05 15.04 10.09
CA LEU A 322 18.31 16.00 11.17
C LEU A 322 18.78 15.27 12.44
N ARG A 323 19.90 15.72 13.01
CA ARG A 323 20.39 15.26 14.33
C ARG A 323 19.64 15.99 15.45
N ALA A 324 19.67 15.45 16.68
CA ALA A 324 19.02 16.07 17.85
C ALA A 324 19.37 17.56 18.05
N ALA A 325 20.65 17.94 17.90
CA ALA A 325 21.08 19.33 18.00
C ALA A 325 20.50 20.23 16.88
N ASP A 326 20.32 19.69 15.67
CA ASP A 326 19.71 20.41 14.55
C ASP A 326 18.18 20.53 14.74
N TRP A 327 17.54 19.56 15.40
CA TRP A 327 16.12 19.61 15.81
C TRP A 327 15.85 20.70 16.86
N ALA A 328 16.73 20.85 17.85
CA ALA A 328 16.60 21.91 18.86
C ALA A 328 16.57 23.32 18.22
N ILE A 329 17.34 23.55 17.15
CA ILE A 329 17.33 24.80 16.37
C ILE A 329 15.97 25.02 15.69
N ALA A 330 15.38 23.97 15.10
CA ALA A 330 14.09 24.04 14.42
C ALA A 330 12.92 24.22 15.40
N LEU A 331 12.93 23.53 16.53
CA LEU A 331 11.93 23.67 17.62
C LEU A 331 12.01 25.06 18.28
N SER A 332 13.21 25.63 18.45
CA SER A 332 13.39 27.02 18.90
C SER A 332 12.73 28.04 17.95
N ALA A 333 12.82 27.81 16.64
CA ALA A 333 12.12 28.62 15.64
C ALA A 333 10.59 28.44 15.71
N GLN A 334 10.10 27.22 15.94
CA GLN A 334 8.68 26.97 16.20
C GLN A 334 8.19 27.73 17.44
N ARG A 335 8.88 27.60 18.59
CA ARG A 335 8.55 28.28 19.86
C ARG A 335 8.38 29.80 19.66
N THR A 336 9.30 30.41 18.92
CA THR A 336 9.29 31.85 18.63
C THR A 336 8.02 32.28 17.87
N ALA A 337 7.55 31.43 16.94
CA ALA A 337 6.31 31.66 16.22
C ALA A 337 5.06 31.40 17.07
N LEU A 338 5.05 30.34 17.89
CA LEU A 338 3.91 30.02 18.78
C LEU A 338 3.66 31.12 19.82
N LEU A 339 4.72 31.70 20.41
CA LEU A 339 4.60 32.85 21.32
C LEU A 339 3.86 34.05 20.69
N ALA A 340 4.06 34.30 19.40
CA ALA A 340 3.37 35.41 18.70
C ALA A 340 1.90 35.12 18.35
N VAL A 341 1.53 33.83 18.26
CA VAL A 341 0.17 33.38 17.92
C VAL A 341 -0.70 33.27 19.15
N THR A 342 -0.12 32.80 20.25
CA THR A 342 -0.78 32.62 21.55
C THR A 342 -0.78 33.89 22.39
N GLN A 343 0.19 34.79 22.21
CA GLN A 343 0.45 35.95 23.08
C GLN A 343 0.74 35.55 24.55
N ALA A 344 1.10 34.29 24.80
CA ALA A 344 1.45 33.80 26.12
C ALA A 344 2.79 34.37 26.62
N PHE A 345 2.97 34.39 27.93
CA PHE A 345 4.20 34.88 28.56
C PHE A 345 5.42 34.09 28.12
N ARG A 346 6.59 34.74 28.10
CA ARG A 346 7.86 34.10 27.67
C ARG A 346 8.27 32.91 28.54
N THR A 347 7.74 32.84 29.77
CA THR A 347 7.91 31.76 30.75
C THR A 347 7.12 30.49 30.42
N THR A 348 6.08 30.56 29.58
CA THR A 348 5.28 29.38 29.20
C THR A 348 6.13 28.34 28.47
N SER A 349 6.05 27.07 28.88
CA SER A 349 6.83 25.97 28.27
C SER A 349 6.47 25.76 26.79
N THR A 350 7.37 25.12 26.03
CA THR A 350 7.14 24.95 24.58
C THR A 350 5.97 24.01 24.31
N ASP A 351 5.77 23.01 25.16
CA ASP A 351 4.73 21.99 25.02
C ASP A 351 3.36 22.59 25.41
N ALA A 352 3.32 23.44 26.45
CA ALA A 352 2.14 24.24 26.74
C ALA A 352 1.79 25.19 25.58
N LEU A 353 2.77 25.85 24.96
CA LEU A 353 2.52 26.68 23.77
C LEU A 353 1.98 25.87 22.58
N GLN A 354 2.41 24.62 22.40
CA GLN A 354 1.92 23.71 21.37
C GLN A 354 0.45 23.33 21.62
N VAL A 355 0.11 22.94 22.86
CA VAL A 355 -1.27 22.62 23.27
C VAL A 355 -2.17 23.86 23.13
N ILE A 356 -1.78 24.99 23.71
CA ILE A 356 -2.54 26.26 23.67
C ILE A 356 -2.74 26.73 22.22
N ALA A 357 -1.75 26.55 21.34
CA ALA A 357 -1.86 26.90 19.92
C ALA A 357 -2.66 25.87 19.08
N GLY A 358 -2.98 24.69 19.62
CA GLY A 358 -3.55 23.56 18.89
C GLY A 358 -2.62 23.01 17.80
N ARG A 359 -1.30 22.99 18.02
CA ARG A 359 -0.27 22.60 17.04
C ARG A 359 0.71 21.57 17.63
N PRO A 360 0.89 20.38 17.01
CA PRO A 360 1.85 19.39 17.49
C PRO A 360 3.31 19.90 17.45
N PRO A 361 4.26 19.20 18.10
CA PRO A 361 5.70 19.34 17.86
C PRO A 361 6.07 19.36 16.37
N LEU A 362 7.03 20.20 15.99
CA LEU A 362 7.43 20.38 14.58
C LEU A 362 7.97 19.09 13.95
N ASP A 363 8.66 18.26 14.73
CA ASP A 363 9.20 16.98 14.30
C ASP A 363 8.10 15.95 14.03
N LEU A 364 7.08 15.86 14.87
CA LEU A 364 5.90 15.05 14.61
C LEU A 364 5.16 15.53 13.35
N GLN A 365 5.01 16.84 13.15
CA GLN A 365 4.44 17.39 11.91
C GLN A 365 5.29 17.04 10.67
N ALA A 366 6.62 17.10 10.76
CA ALA A 366 7.52 16.74 9.67
C ALA A 366 7.49 15.24 9.35
N ARG A 367 7.43 14.38 10.38
CA ARG A 367 7.28 12.92 10.23
C ARG A 367 5.94 12.56 9.60
N ALA A 368 4.84 13.17 10.09
CA ALA A 368 3.50 12.99 9.53
C ALA A 368 3.42 13.45 8.06
N LEU A 369 4.03 14.59 7.71
CA LEU A 369 4.12 15.03 6.31
C LEU A 369 4.96 14.08 5.44
N SER A 370 6.03 13.49 5.99
CA SER A 370 6.83 12.48 5.27
C SER A 370 6.02 11.20 5.03
N ALA A 371 5.32 10.69 6.04
CA ALA A 371 4.46 9.52 5.91
C ALA A 371 3.30 9.76 4.93
N ALA A 372 2.61 10.89 5.04
CA ALA A 372 1.55 11.29 4.11
C ALA A 372 2.08 11.45 2.68
N TRP A 373 3.29 11.98 2.49
CA TRP A 373 3.96 12.06 1.18
C TRP A 373 4.32 10.68 0.61
N GLU A 374 4.79 9.74 1.45
CA GLU A 374 5.12 8.36 1.05
C GLU A 374 3.87 7.56 0.64
N VAL A 375 2.74 7.81 1.28
CA VAL A 375 1.41 7.30 0.89
C VAL A 375 0.95 7.95 -0.41
N ALA A 376 0.91 9.29 -0.49
CA ALA A 376 0.33 10.02 -1.61
C ALA A 376 1.08 9.82 -2.94
N ASN A 377 2.42 9.75 -2.90
CA ASN A 377 3.22 9.52 -4.11
C ASN A 377 3.44 8.03 -4.42
N GLY A 378 3.00 7.14 -3.52
CA GLY A 378 3.31 5.72 -3.56
C GLY A 378 4.81 5.52 -3.74
N GLY A 379 5.60 5.91 -2.73
CA GLY A 379 7.07 5.91 -2.81
C GLY A 379 7.63 4.58 -3.31
N GLN A 380 8.83 4.57 -3.91
CA GLN A 380 9.39 3.36 -4.55
C GLN A 380 9.45 2.15 -3.57
N SER A 381 9.64 2.40 -2.28
CA SER A 381 9.46 1.42 -1.19
C SER A 381 8.00 0.96 -1.03
N SER A 382 7.05 1.90 -0.87
CA SER A 382 5.61 1.66 -0.72
C SER A 382 4.99 0.85 -1.87
N ARG A 383 5.46 1.05 -3.12
CA ARG A 383 5.04 0.25 -4.30
C ARG A 383 5.54 -1.20 -4.27
N ARG A 384 6.58 -1.52 -3.50
CA ARG A 384 7.13 -2.89 -3.41
C ARG A 384 6.49 -3.75 -2.33
N ARG A 385 5.84 -3.18 -1.32
CA ARG A 385 5.40 -3.88 -0.09
C ARG A 385 3.90 -4.17 -0.04
N THR A 386 3.50 -5.28 0.61
CA THR A 386 2.11 -5.58 0.99
C THR A 386 1.71 -4.79 2.25
N GLU A 387 0.42 -4.74 2.57
CA GLU A 387 -0.06 -4.08 3.80
C GLU A 387 0.54 -4.71 5.06
N VAL A 388 0.63 -6.04 5.12
CA VAL A 388 1.19 -6.74 6.29
C VAL A 388 2.71 -6.66 6.40
N GLN A 389 3.41 -6.41 5.28
CA GLN A 389 4.83 -6.03 5.33
C GLN A 389 5.00 -4.64 5.96
N ARG A 390 4.09 -3.68 5.69
CA ARG A 390 4.08 -2.39 6.39
C ARG A 390 3.73 -2.54 7.87
N LEU A 391 2.77 -3.41 8.20
CA LEU A 391 2.42 -3.69 9.60
C LEU A 391 3.59 -4.32 10.36
N LYS A 392 4.33 -5.26 9.73
CA LYS A 392 5.58 -5.78 10.29
C LYS A 392 6.61 -4.65 10.47
N GLU A 393 6.81 -3.79 9.47
CA GLU A 393 7.76 -2.66 9.58
C GLU A 393 7.38 -1.67 10.69
N VAL A 394 6.10 -1.51 11.00
CA VAL A 394 5.64 -0.75 12.17
C VAL A 394 6.00 -1.48 13.47
N CYS A 395 5.80 -2.80 13.54
CA CYS A 395 6.23 -3.61 14.69
C CYS A 395 7.75 -3.55 14.90
N ASP A 396 8.52 -3.62 13.81
CA ASP A 396 10.00 -3.59 13.81
C ASP A 396 10.56 -2.19 14.18
N GLN A 397 9.77 -1.12 14.01
CA GLN A 397 10.13 0.25 14.42
C GLN A 397 9.99 0.49 15.94
N PHE A 398 9.20 -0.34 16.62
CA PHE A 398 8.95 -0.25 18.07
C PHE A 398 9.22 -1.60 18.72
N PRO A 399 10.47 -2.11 18.69
CA PRO A 399 10.79 -3.45 19.14
C PRO A 399 10.42 -3.68 20.61
N ASP A 400 10.67 -2.71 21.48
CA ASP A 400 10.46 -2.81 22.93
C ASP A 400 8.98 -2.65 23.38
N GLU A 401 8.11 -2.14 22.49
CA GLU A 401 6.71 -1.83 22.84
C GLU A 401 5.79 -3.07 22.72
N LYS A 402 5.02 -3.40 23.76
CA LYS A 402 4.05 -4.51 23.70
C LYS A 402 2.87 -4.23 22.76
N VAL A 403 2.47 -2.96 22.66
CA VAL A 403 1.32 -2.48 21.88
C VAL A 403 1.72 -1.26 21.07
N VAL A 404 1.30 -1.20 19.80
CA VAL A 404 1.58 -0.07 18.90
C VAL A 404 0.29 0.48 18.29
N GLY A 405 0.10 1.80 18.33
CA GLY A 405 -1.04 2.44 17.66
C GLY A 405 -0.89 2.44 16.13
N PHE A 406 -1.92 2.00 15.42
CA PHE A 406 -1.96 1.94 13.95
C PHE A 406 -3.27 2.54 13.43
N TYR A 407 -3.26 3.11 12.22
CA TYR A 407 -4.47 3.61 11.56
C TYR A 407 -4.84 2.74 10.37
N GLU A 408 -5.94 2.01 10.49
CA GLU A 408 -6.62 1.37 9.36
C GLU A 408 -7.35 2.46 8.56
N PHE A 409 -6.60 3.10 7.66
CA PHE A 409 -7.04 4.26 6.86
C PHE A 409 -7.41 5.50 7.70
N ILE A 410 -8.63 5.58 8.25
CA ILE A 410 -9.03 6.66 9.18
C ILE A 410 -9.40 6.15 10.57
N ARG A 411 -9.56 4.84 10.76
CA ARG A 411 -9.88 4.25 12.07
C ARG A 411 -8.62 3.89 12.85
N PRO A 412 -8.48 4.31 14.11
CA PRO A 412 -7.41 3.82 14.98
C PRO A 412 -7.64 2.35 15.35
N ALA A 413 -6.54 1.62 15.52
CA ALA A 413 -6.51 0.25 16.02
C ALA A 413 -5.22 0.03 16.84
N LEU A 414 -5.27 -0.88 17.81
CA LEU A 414 -4.12 -1.27 18.64
C LEU A 414 -3.50 -2.55 18.09
N VAL A 415 -2.21 -2.49 17.73
CA VAL A 415 -1.44 -3.65 17.26
C VAL A 415 -0.84 -4.34 18.48
N ILE A 416 -1.32 -5.54 18.80
CA ILE A 416 -0.89 -6.33 19.95
C ILE A 416 0.17 -7.33 19.47
N LYS A 417 1.45 -7.07 19.75
CA LYS A 417 2.57 -7.90 19.21
C LYS A 417 3.31 -8.76 20.24
N ASP A 418 3.14 -8.46 21.53
CA ASP A 418 3.70 -9.24 22.63
C ASP A 418 2.86 -10.51 22.90
N ALA A 419 3.53 -11.66 23.05
CA ALA A 419 2.84 -12.95 23.19
C ALA A 419 1.99 -13.08 24.47
N GLU A 420 2.36 -12.44 25.58
CA GLU A 420 1.57 -12.43 26.83
C GLU A 420 0.27 -11.65 26.62
N TYR A 421 0.34 -10.52 25.92
CA TYR A 421 -0.85 -9.70 25.62
C TYR A 421 -1.73 -10.35 24.55
N VAL A 422 -1.14 -11.07 23.59
CA VAL A 422 -1.91 -11.89 22.64
C VAL A 422 -2.62 -13.03 23.36
N GLU A 423 -1.97 -13.69 24.32
CA GLU A 423 -2.58 -14.75 25.15
C GLU A 423 -3.72 -14.19 26.04
N ALA A 424 -3.55 -12.99 26.59
CA ALA A 424 -4.60 -12.28 27.31
C ALA A 424 -5.83 -12.05 26.42
N VAL A 425 -5.63 -11.45 25.24
CA VAL A 425 -6.70 -11.12 24.29
C VAL A 425 -7.38 -12.35 23.67
N LEU A 426 -6.63 -13.44 23.42
CA LEU A 426 -7.16 -14.63 22.74
C LEU A 426 -7.72 -15.69 23.70
N ILE A 427 -7.21 -15.77 24.94
CA ILE A 427 -7.48 -16.87 25.87
C ILE A 427 -7.95 -16.35 27.22
N LYS A 428 -7.07 -15.72 28.02
CA LYS A 428 -7.30 -15.47 29.45
C LYS A 428 -8.48 -14.51 29.69
N ASP A 429 -8.45 -13.38 28.99
CA ASP A 429 -9.43 -12.29 29.12
C ASP A 429 -10.37 -12.21 27.91
N PHE A 430 -10.52 -13.34 27.19
CA PHE A 430 -11.38 -13.47 26.01
C PHE A 430 -12.81 -12.89 26.17
N PRO A 431 -13.49 -12.90 27.34
CA PRO A 431 -14.79 -12.23 27.53
C PRO A 431 -14.81 -10.71 27.23
N HIS A 432 -13.65 -10.05 27.20
CA HIS A 432 -13.50 -8.65 26.80
C HIS A 432 -13.29 -8.46 25.28
N PHE A 433 -13.05 -9.54 24.54
CA PHE A 433 -12.60 -9.52 23.13
C PHE A 433 -13.35 -10.54 22.26
N VAL A 434 -14.63 -10.77 22.54
CA VAL A 434 -15.41 -11.87 21.93
C VAL A 434 -15.57 -11.71 20.42
N ASP A 435 -15.54 -10.48 19.90
CA ASP A 435 -15.97 -10.16 18.53
C ASP A 435 -14.84 -9.75 17.58
N HIS A 436 -15.07 -9.95 16.28
CA HIS A 436 -14.10 -9.62 15.22
C HIS A 436 -14.24 -8.18 14.66
N GLY A 437 -15.30 -7.45 14.99
CA GLY A 437 -15.50 -6.06 14.56
C GLY A 437 -16.06 -5.87 13.15
N PHE A 438 -16.86 -6.81 12.64
CA PHE A 438 -17.54 -6.72 11.33
C PHE A 438 -19.04 -6.45 11.50
N ASP A 439 -19.46 -5.19 11.37
CA ASP A 439 -20.87 -4.80 11.41
C ASP A 439 -21.58 -5.09 10.10
N ILE A 440 -22.28 -6.23 10.04
CA ILE A 440 -23.10 -6.63 8.90
C ILE A 440 -24.58 -6.25 9.08
N ASN A 441 -25.31 -6.08 7.97
CA ASN A 441 -26.77 -6.04 7.99
C ASN A 441 -27.34 -7.41 7.62
N GLU A 442 -27.85 -8.12 8.63
CA GLU A 442 -28.32 -9.49 8.52
C GLU A 442 -29.46 -9.70 7.52
N THR A 443 -30.28 -8.68 7.25
CA THR A 443 -31.45 -8.81 6.36
C THR A 443 -31.12 -8.67 4.87
N THR A 444 -29.86 -8.39 4.51
CA THR A 444 -29.50 -7.93 3.15
C THR A 444 -28.73 -8.94 2.32
N ASN A 445 -27.97 -9.84 2.95
CA ASN A 445 -27.34 -10.95 2.29
C ASN A 445 -27.09 -12.13 3.26
N PRO A 446 -27.73 -13.29 3.04
CA PRO A 446 -27.49 -14.52 3.80
C PRO A 446 -26.01 -14.93 3.89
N LEU A 447 -25.22 -14.72 2.81
CA LEU A 447 -23.81 -15.14 2.79
C LEU A 447 -22.93 -14.41 3.80
N ASP A 448 -23.29 -13.17 4.15
CA ASP A 448 -22.49 -12.36 5.06
C ASP A 448 -22.79 -12.71 6.54
N VAL A 449 -23.90 -13.41 6.84
CA VAL A 449 -24.30 -13.84 8.20
C VAL A 449 -23.76 -15.24 8.50
N ASN A 450 -22.54 -15.31 9.05
CA ASN A 450 -21.84 -16.59 9.22
C ASN A 450 -20.99 -16.62 10.50
N LEU A 451 -20.47 -17.80 10.85
CA LEU A 451 -19.72 -18.02 12.09
C LEU A 451 -18.50 -17.09 12.29
N PHE A 452 -17.94 -16.52 11.21
CA PHE A 452 -16.84 -15.55 11.29
C PHE A 452 -17.31 -14.13 11.63
N THR A 453 -18.49 -13.72 11.15
CA THR A 453 -19.05 -12.37 11.34
C THR A 453 -19.99 -12.27 12.55
N MET A 454 -20.60 -13.38 12.99
CA MET A 454 -21.46 -13.43 14.18
C MET A 454 -20.76 -12.92 15.44
N THR A 455 -21.52 -12.27 16.31
CA THR A 455 -21.07 -11.67 17.56
C THR A 455 -21.65 -12.34 18.82
N GLY A 456 -20.98 -12.14 19.96
CA GLY A 456 -21.47 -12.44 21.30
C GLY A 456 -22.10 -13.83 21.51
N LYS A 457 -23.24 -13.85 22.21
CA LYS A 457 -24.01 -15.06 22.55
C LYS A 457 -24.39 -15.89 21.32
N ARG A 458 -24.83 -15.25 20.23
CA ARG A 458 -25.26 -15.91 19.00
C ARG A 458 -24.12 -16.72 18.39
N TRP A 459 -22.94 -16.12 18.26
CA TRP A 459 -21.74 -16.83 17.80
C TRP A 459 -21.44 -18.07 18.64
N ARG A 460 -21.46 -17.94 19.98
CA ARG A 460 -21.17 -19.04 20.91
C ARG A 460 -22.17 -20.18 20.73
N ALA A 461 -23.46 -19.87 20.61
CA ALA A 461 -24.53 -20.83 20.41
C ALA A 461 -24.28 -21.71 19.17
N TYR A 462 -24.06 -21.12 18.00
CA TYR A 462 -23.74 -21.88 16.79
C TYR A 462 -22.37 -22.55 16.85
N ARG A 463 -21.33 -21.89 17.38
CA ARG A 463 -20.00 -22.49 17.52
C ARG A 463 -20.05 -23.80 18.30
N ASN A 464 -20.80 -23.84 19.39
CA ASN A 464 -20.95 -25.03 20.22
C ASN A 464 -21.69 -26.17 19.50
N LYS A 465 -22.74 -25.88 18.72
CA LYS A 465 -23.48 -26.91 17.96
C LYS A 465 -22.75 -27.38 16.69
N LEU A 466 -21.90 -26.55 16.07
CA LEU A 466 -21.15 -26.92 14.87
C LEU A 466 -19.83 -27.64 15.16
N SER A 467 -19.19 -27.40 16.31
CA SER A 467 -17.89 -28.01 16.64
C SER A 467 -17.85 -29.56 16.58
N PRO A 468 -18.92 -30.31 16.95
CA PRO A 468 -18.93 -31.77 16.86
C PRO A 468 -18.66 -32.38 15.47
N ILE A 469 -18.89 -31.67 14.36
CA ILE A 469 -18.63 -32.20 13.01
C ILE A 469 -17.13 -32.36 12.72
N PHE A 470 -16.28 -31.59 13.39
CA PHE A 470 -14.82 -31.64 13.25
C PHE A 470 -14.13 -32.58 14.26
N THR A 471 -14.92 -33.45 14.91
CA THR A 471 -14.40 -34.53 15.76
C THR A 471 -13.75 -35.63 14.94
N THR A 472 -12.74 -36.30 15.50
CA THR A 472 -11.97 -37.36 14.82
C THR A 472 -12.87 -38.46 14.24
N VAL A 473 -13.93 -38.85 14.96
CA VAL A 473 -14.91 -39.87 14.51
C VAL A 473 -15.66 -39.40 13.25
N LYS A 474 -16.15 -38.15 13.23
CA LYS A 474 -16.86 -37.61 12.06
C LYS A 474 -15.93 -37.41 10.87
N LEU A 475 -14.72 -36.89 11.09
CA LEU A 475 -13.72 -36.77 10.02
C LEU A 475 -13.34 -38.15 9.43
N LYS A 476 -13.19 -39.18 10.27
CA LYS A 476 -12.94 -40.56 9.82
C LYS A 476 -14.11 -41.14 9.02
N SER A 477 -15.36 -40.83 9.39
CA SER A 477 -16.54 -41.27 8.61
C SER A 477 -16.64 -40.64 7.22
N MET A 478 -16.02 -39.47 7.00
CA MET A 478 -15.98 -38.78 5.70
C MET A 478 -14.76 -39.14 4.84
N TYR A 479 -13.93 -40.07 5.31
CA TYR A 479 -12.64 -40.40 4.68
C TYR A 479 -12.75 -41.04 3.29
N GLY A 480 -13.82 -41.79 3.01
CA GLY A 480 -14.06 -42.37 1.68
C GLY A 480 -14.14 -41.29 0.59
N LEU A 481 -14.91 -40.23 0.85
CA LEU A 481 -15.04 -39.08 -0.06
C LEU A 481 -13.69 -38.41 -0.34
N MET A 482 -12.83 -38.26 0.68
CA MET A 482 -11.48 -37.72 0.48
C MET A 482 -10.64 -38.62 -0.42
N THR A 483 -10.73 -39.93 -0.26
CA THR A 483 -9.98 -40.93 -1.03
C THR A 483 -10.33 -40.86 -2.52
N ASP A 484 -11.60 -40.80 -2.86
CA ASP A 484 -12.07 -40.68 -4.25
C ASP A 484 -11.60 -39.36 -4.89
N ILE A 485 -11.72 -38.25 -4.16
CA ILE A 485 -11.31 -36.93 -4.64
C ILE A 485 -9.77 -36.84 -4.81
N ALA A 486 -8.98 -37.48 -3.94
CA ALA A 486 -7.52 -37.53 -4.12
C ALA A 486 -7.10 -38.48 -5.27
N ASN A 487 -7.82 -39.57 -5.50
CA ASN A 487 -7.59 -40.39 -6.69
C ASN A 487 -7.90 -39.60 -7.98
N ASN A 488 -8.91 -38.72 -7.95
CA ASN A 488 -9.19 -37.81 -9.05
C ASN A 488 -8.17 -36.65 -9.17
N LEU A 489 -7.56 -36.21 -8.06
CA LEU A 489 -6.41 -35.28 -8.07
C LEU A 489 -5.24 -35.90 -8.84
N MET A 490 -4.90 -37.16 -8.58
CA MET A 490 -3.83 -37.84 -9.31
C MET A 490 -4.15 -37.94 -10.82
N LYS A 491 -5.37 -38.33 -11.20
CA LYS A 491 -5.79 -38.32 -12.62
C LYS A 491 -5.70 -36.93 -13.27
N ALA A 492 -6.02 -35.86 -12.54
CA ALA A 492 -5.90 -34.49 -13.03
C ALA A 492 -4.43 -34.08 -13.23
N ILE A 493 -3.55 -34.45 -12.28
CA ILE A 493 -2.10 -34.30 -12.42
C ILE A 493 -1.59 -35.10 -13.62
N ASP A 494 -1.99 -36.36 -13.77
CA ASP A 494 -1.58 -37.24 -14.87
C ASP A 494 -2.02 -36.74 -16.26
N ARG A 495 -3.18 -36.09 -16.34
CA ARG A 495 -3.69 -35.44 -17.55
C ARG A 495 -2.97 -34.14 -17.90
N GLU A 496 -2.46 -33.43 -16.89
CA GLU A 496 -1.96 -32.04 -17.03
C GLU A 496 -0.44 -31.90 -16.84
N LYS A 497 0.27 -33.00 -16.51
CA LYS A 497 1.75 -33.09 -16.41
C LYS A 497 2.46 -32.96 -17.76
N THR A 498 2.37 -31.77 -18.32
CA THR A 498 3.33 -31.25 -19.30
C THR A 498 4.60 -30.77 -18.58
N GLU A 499 5.62 -30.30 -19.30
CA GLU A 499 6.91 -29.82 -18.76
C GLU A 499 6.83 -28.63 -17.77
N CYS A 500 5.64 -28.19 -17.34
CA CYS A 500 5.46 -27.02 -16.47
C CYS A 500 4.03 -26.97 -15.87
N LEU A 501 3.81 -27.57 -14.69
CA LEU A 501 2.47 -27.58 -14.05
C LEU A 501 2.25 -26.37 -13.11
N GLU A 502 1.13 -25.66 -13.26
CA GLU A 502 0.66 -24.66 -12.27
C GLU A 502 -0.09 -25.38 -11.13
N LEU A 503 0.68 -25.89 -10.17
CA LEU A 503 0.13 -26.78 -9.14
C LEU A 503 -0.96 -26.12 -8.28
N LYS A 504 -0.86 -24.81 -8.00
CA LYS A 504 -1.89 -24.07 -7.25
C LYS A 504 -3.29 -24.24 -7.87
N ASP A 505 -3.42 -24.31 -9.19
CA ASP A 505 -4.73 -24.44 -9.83
C ASP A 505 -5.35 -25.84 -9.62
N VAL A 506 -4.54 -26.89 -9.76
CA VAL A 506 -4.97 -28.27 -9.54
C VAL A 506 -5.33 -28.50 -8.07
N LEU A 507 -4.50 -27.99 -7.15
CA LEU A 507 -4.76 -28.02 -5.71
C LEU A 507 -5.98 -27.18 -5.31
N GLY A 508 -6.24 -26.09 -6.03
CA GLY A 508 -7.47 -25.30 -5.90
C GLY A 508 -8.71 -26.11 -6.26
N ARG A 509 -8.66 -26.87 -7.36
CA ARG A 509 -9.73 -27.80 -7.77
C ARG A 509 -9.95 -28.92 -6.76
N PHE A 510 -8.87 -29.58 -6.31
CA PHE A 510 -8.95 -30.58 -5.23
C PHE A 510 -9.61 -30.02 -3.96
N SER A 511 -9.17 -28.85 -3.49
CA SER A 511 -9.73 -28.22 -2.29
C SER A 511 -11.18 -27.77 -2.49
N MET A 512 -11.57 -27.37 -3.70
CA MET A 512 -12.97 -27.07 -4.07
C MET A 512 -13.86 -28.31 -4.09
N ASP A 513 -13.36 -29.44 -4.60
CA ASP A 513 -14.12 -30.70 -4.64
C ASP A 513 -14.30 -31.28 -3.23
N VAL A 514 -13.24 -31.26 -2.40
CA VAL A 514 -13.31 -31.66 -0.98
C VAL A 514 -14.35 -30.82 -0.21
N ILE A 515 -14.32 -29.49 -0.35
CA ILE A 515 -15.27 -28.63 0.38
C ILE A 515 -16.67 -28.61 -0.25
N GLY A 516 -16.81 -28.84 -1.55
CA GLY A 516 -18.10 -29.06 -2.21
C GLY A 516 -18.78 -30.31 -1.66
N SER A 517 -18.05 -31.42 -1.56
CA SER A 517 -18.56 -32.66 -0.98
C SER A 517 -18.83 -32.55 0.52
N PHE A 518 -17.98 -31.84 1.28
CA PHE A 518 -18.13 -31.67 2.74
C PHE A 518 -19.22 -30.67 3.16
N ALA A 519 -19.20 -29.44 2.61
CA ALA A 519 -20.01 -28.32 3.09
C ALA A 519 -21.34 -28.16 2.33
N PHE A 520 -21.35 -28.52 1.04
CA PHE A 520 -22.52 -28.42 0.16
C PHE A 520 -23.14 -29.79 -0.08
N GLY A 521 -22.39 -30.88 0.16
CA GLY A 521 -22.89 -32.23 -0.03
C GLY A 521 -23.13 -32.60 -1.49
N MET A 522 -22.42 -31.93 -2.39
CA MET A 522 -22.51 -32.05 -3.84
C MET A 522 -21.14 -32.39 -4.44
N ASP A 523 -21.13 -33.08 -5.56
CA ASP A 523 -19.90 -33.41 -6.27
C ASP A 523 -19.59 -32.30 -7.27
N ALA A 524 -18.79 -31.32 -6.83
CA ALA A 524 -18.48 -30.11 -7.61
C ALA A 524 -17.67 -30.38 -8.89
N ASN A 525 -17.02 -31.55 -8.96
CA ASN A 525 -16.33 -32.14 -10.11
C ASN A 525 -15.35 -31.21 -10.83
N THR A 526 -14.76 -30.26 -10.11
CA THR A 526 -13.90 -29.21 -10.65
C THR A 526 -12.55 -29.75 -11.11
N LEU A 527 -12.10 -30.91 -10.60
CA LEU A 527 -10.94 -31.64 -11.11
C LEU A 527 -11.17 -32.15 -12.54
N ALA A 528 -12.36 -32.70 -12.83
CA ALA A 528 -12.69 -33.22 -14.16
C ALA A 528 -13.03 -32.10 -15.15
N ASP A 529 -13.88 -31.15 -14.75
CA ASP A 529 -14.24 -29.92 -15.48
C ASP A 529 -13.62 -28.68 -14.80
N PRO A 530 -12.44 -28.22 -15.24
CA PRO A 530 -11.85 -26.99 -14.73
C PRO A 530 -12.76 -25.77 -14.95
N GLU A 531 -13.58 -25.75 -15.99
CA GLU A 531 -14.34 -24.57 -16.39
C GLU A 531 -15.74 -24.50 -15.76
N SER A 532 -15.99 -25.34 -14.75
CA SER A 532 -17.27 -25.42 -14.06
C SER A 532 -17.71 -24.09 -13.43
N LYS A 533 -19.03 -23.86 -13.41
CA LYS A 533 -19.64 -22.65 -12.84
C LYS A 533 -19.32 -22.50 -11.36
N PHE A 534 -19.20 -23.62 -10.62
CA PHE A 534 -18.82 -23.64 -9.21
C PHE A 534 -17.41 -23.08 -9.00
N ARG A 535 -16.41 -23.56 -9.75
CA ARG A 535 -15.03 -23.03 -9.70
C ARG A 535 -14.96 -21.56 -10.07
N LYS A 536 -15.66 -21.15 -11.13
CA LYS A 536 -15.71 -19.74 -11.57
C LYS A 536 -16.28 -18.82 -10.50
N MET A 537 -17.39 -19.18 -9.86
CA MET A 537 -17.98 -18.36 -8.79
C MET A 537 -17.17 -18.40 -7.50
N GLY A 538 -16.56 -19.55 -7.16
CA GLY A 538 -15.63 -19.68 -6.04
C GLY A 538 -14.43 -18.73 -6.17
N LYS A 539 -13.70 -18.78 -7.30
CA LYS A 539 -12.57 -17.87 -7.57
C LYS A 539 -12.98 -16.39 -7.56
N LYS A 540 -14.13 -16.07 -8.15
CA LYS A 540 -14.66 -14.69 -8.25
C LYS A 540 -14.92 -14.01 -6.90
N THR A 541 -15.06 -14.79 -5.83
CA THR A 541 -15.16 -14.30 -4.44
C THR A 541 -13.85 -13.67 -3.94
N PHE A 542 -12.69 -14.15 -4.42
CA PHE A 542 -11.36 -13.67 -4.00
C PHE A 542 -10.78 -12.58 -4.92
N ASP A 543 -11.45 -12.28 -6.04
CA ASP A 543 -11.05 -11.25 -7.00
C ASP A 543 -11.32 -9.82 -6.48
N PHE A 544 -10.45 -9.35 -5.57
CA PHE A 544 -10.43 -7.99 -5.07
C PHE A 544 -9.94 -6.99 -6.13
N ASN A 545 -10.86 -6.51 -6.97
CA ASN A 545 -10.65 -5.34 -7.81
C ASN A 545 -10.78 -4.02 -7.01
N PHE A 546 -10.40 -2.90 -7.61
CA PHE A 546 -10.40 -1.60 -6.93
C PHE A 546 -11.78 -1.16 -6.41
N LYS A 547 -12.87 -1.52 -7.11
CA LYS A 547 -14.25 -1.26 -6.66
C LYS A 547 -14.61 -2.08 -5.42
N GLN A 548 -14.19 -3.35 -5.37
CA GLN A 548 -14.38 -4.23 -4.21
C GLN A 548 -13.52 -3.79 -3.02
N PHE A 549 -12.28 -3.34 -3.26
CA PHE A 549 -11.43 -2.73 -2.24
C PHE A 549 -12.09 -1.46 -1.65
N LEU A 550 -12.55 -0.52 -2.49
CA LEU A 550 -13.26 0.67 -2.00
C LEU A 550 -14.52 0.32 -1.20
N LYS A 551 -15.28 -0.70 -1.63
CA LYS A 551 -16.46 -1.21 -0.91
C LYS A 551 -16.07 -1.76 0.48
N PHE A 552 -15.03 -2.59 0.56
CA PHE A 552 -14.50 -3.12 1.81
C PHE A 552 -14.01 -2.00 2.75
N MET A 553 -13.23 -1.05 2.24
CA MET A 553 -12.77 0.11 3.00
C MET A 553 -13.93 0.93 3.55
N PHE A 554 -14.98 1.13 2.74
CA PHE A 554 -16.18 1.86 3.15
C PHE A 554 -16.94 1.12 4.26
N ILE A 555 -17.13 -0.20 4.15
CA ILE A 555 -17.78 -1.00 5.19
C ILE A 555 -16.96 -1.01 6.49
N SER A 556 -15.64 -1.22 6.42
CA SER A 556 -14.76 -1.26 7.61
C SER A 556 -14.68 0.10 8.35
N ASN A 557 -14.75 1.22 7.61
CA ASN A 557 -14.62 2.57 8.18
C ASN A 557 -15.95 3.24 8.54
N PHE A 558 -17.05 2.91 7.84
CA PHE A 558 -18.38 3.48 8.04
C PHE A 558 -19.44 2.37 8.24
N PRO A 559 -19.35 1.57 9.31
CA PRO A 559 -20.20 0.41 9.54
C PRO A 559 -21.68 0.77 9.71
N GLU A 560 -22.02 1.75 10.56
CA GLU A 560 -23.42 2.15 10.81
C GLU A 560 -24.12 2.59 9.52
N PHE A 561 -23.41 3.37 8.69
CA PHE A 561 -23.88 3.76 7.37
C PHE A 561 -24.03 2.54 6.45
N SER A 562 -23.02 1.68 6.39
CA SER A 562 -23.03 0.49 5.53
C SER A 562 -24.16 -0.48 5.91
N LYS A 563 -24.43 -0.63 7.21
CA LYS A 563 -25.56 -1.36 7.77
C LYS A 563 -26.89 -0.73 7.33
N LYS A 564 -27.05 0.59 7.52
CA LYS A 564 -28.26 1.34 7.14
C LYS A 564 -28.59 1.26 5.64
N TYR A 565 -27.58 1.27 4.77
CA TYR A 565 -27.76 1.19 3.31
C TYR A 565 -27.62 -0.23 2.74
N GLY A 566 -27.54 -1.27 3.58
CA GLY A 566 -27.52 -2.66 3.17
C GLY A 566 -26.35 -3.05 2.27
N GLN A 567 -25.16 -2.49 2.53
CA GLN A 567 -23.96 -2.85 1.77
C GLN A 567 -23.40 -4.19 2.23
N SER A 568 -23.66 -5.23 1.43
CA SER A 568 -23.06 -6.56 1.56
C SER A 568 -21.55 -6.55 1.23
N PHE A 569 -20.75 -7.47 1.77
CA PHE A 569 -19.39 -7.73 1.27
C PHE A 569 -19.41 -8.41 -0.11
N SER A 570 -20.29 -9.39 -0.28
CA SER A 570 -20.38 -10.24 -1.47
C SER A 570 -20.77 -9.48 -2.76
N ARG A 571 -20.52 -10.13 -3.92
CA ARG A 571 -20.95 -9.66 -5.26
C ARG A 571 -22.34 -10.26 -5.54
N LYS A 572 -23.26 -9.50 -6.14
CA LYS A 572 -24.68 -9.92 -6.32
C LYS A 572 -24.85 -11.21 -7.13
N ASP A 573 -23.96 -11.46 -8.08
CA ASP A 573 -23.94 -12.65 -8.93
C ASP A 573 -23.40 -13.89 -8.20
N VAL A 574 -22.35 -13.71 -7.39
CA VAL A 574 -21.84 -14.73 -6.44
C VAL A 574 -22.93 -15.07 -5.42
N GLN A 575 -23.61 -14.06 -4.87
CA GLN A 575 -24.75 -14.21 -3.97
C GLN A 575 -25.87 -15.04 -4.60
N HIS A 576 -26.40 -14.64 -5.75
CA HIS A 576 -27.46 -15.38 -6.44
C HIS A 576 -27.08 -16.84 -6.70
N TYR A 577 -25.84 -17.11 -7.14
CA TYR A 577 -25.43 -18.47 -7.44
C TYR A 577 -25.38 -19.37 -6.19
N PHE A 578 -24.68 -18.95 -5.13
CA PHE A 578 -24.51 -19.82 -3.96
C PHE A 578 -25.77 -19.92 -3.10
N VAL A 579 -26.58 -18.87 -3.01
CA VAL A 579 -27.90 -18.94 -2.34
C VAL A 579 -28.78 -20.00 -3.02
N ASN A 580 -28.89 -19.95 -4.34
CA ASN A 580 -29.73 -20.90 -5.08
C ASN A 580 -29.18 -22.34 -4.98
N VAL A 581 -27.89 -22.56 -5.27
CA VAL A 581 -27.30 -23.92 -5.22
C VAL A 581 -27.48 -24.59 -3.85
N ILE A 582 -27.36 -23.85 -2.75
CA ILE A 582 -27.56 -24.41 -1.40
C ILE A 582 -29.05 -24.66 -1.14
N LYS A 583 -29.96 -23.75 -1.52
CA LYS A 583 -31.41 -23.94 -1.36
C LYS A 583 -31.93 -25.10 -2.20
N ASP A 584 -31.58 -25.17 -3.48
CA ASP A 584 -31.91 -26.29 -4.37
C ASP A 584 -31.45 -27.64 -3.77
N THR A 585 -30.28 -27.66 -3.12
CA THR A 585 -29.74 -28.87 -2.46
C THR A 585 -30.48 -29.20 -1.14
N ILE A 586 -30.88 -28.19 -0.37
CA ILE A 586 -31.74 -28.35 0.83
C ILE A 586 -33.09 -28.95 0.41
N ASP A 587 -33.75 -28.34 -0.58
CA ASP A 587 -35.08 -28.72 -1.03
C ASP A 587 -35.08 -30.15 -1.60
N TYR A 588 -34.12 -30.48 -2.46
CA TYR A 588 -33.92 -31.84 -2.97
C TYR A 588 -33.76 -32.88 -1.84
N ARG A 589 -32.98 -32.58 -0.79
CA ARG A 589 -32.78 -33.50 0.34
C ARG A 589 -34.02 -33.68 1.20
N VAL A 590 -34.77 -32.60 1.43
CA VAL A 590 -36.03 -32.62 2.18
C VAL A 590 -37.08 -33.43 1.42
N GLU A 591 -37.23 -33.19 0.12
CA GLU A 591 -38.19 -33.89 -0.73
C GLU A 591 -37.86 -35.38 -0.89
N LYS A 592 -36.59 -35.71 -1.21
CA LYS A 592 -36.16 -37.10 -1.47
C LYS A 592 -35.69 -37.85 -0.22
N LYS A 593 -35.70 -37.22 0.96
CA LYS A 593 -35.25 -37.78 2.26
C LYS A 593 -33.81 -38.33 2.24
N VAL A 594 -32.93 -37.72 1.45
CA VAL A 594 -31.53 -38.14 1.29
C VAL A 594 -30.71 -37.73 2.52
N ARG A 595 -29.85 -38.64 3.01
CA ARG A 595 -28.83 -38.38 4.03
C ARG A 595 -27.47 -38.83 3.51
N ARG A 596 -26.46 -37.95 3.60
CA ARG A 596 -25.06 -38.12 3.16
C ARG A 596 -24.05 -38.01 4.33
N ASN A 597 -24.50 -37.72 5.55
CA ASN A 597 -23.69 -37.52 6.77
C ASN A 597 -22.66 -36.37 6.68
N ASP A 598 -23.00 -35.32 5.94
CA ASP A 598 -22.16 -34.14 5.72
C ASP A 598 -22.59 -32.92 6.57
N PHE A 599 -22.03 -31.74 6.27
CA PHE A 599 -22.37 -30.51 6.98
C PHE A 599 -23.83 -30.09 6.82
N LEU A 600 -24.40 -30.26 5.63
CA LEU A 600 -25.75 -29.82 5.35
C LEU A 600 -26.78 -30.70 6.09
N ASP A 601 -26.51 -31.99 6.22
CA ASP A 601 -27.31 -32.91 7.04
C ASP A 601 -27.30 -32.51 8.53
N LEU A 602 -26.17 -32.09 9.07
CA LEU A 602 -26.11 -31.58 10.46
C LEU A 602 -26.95 -30.30 10.60
N MET A 603 -26.86 -29.38 9.64
CA MET A 603 -27.69 -28.16 9.66
C MET A 603 -29.18 -28.48 9.57
N LEU A 604 -29.59 -29.46 8.75
CA LEU A 604 -30.97 -29.95 8.67
C LEU A 604 -31.43 -30.54 10.01
N GLN A 605 -30.60 -31.35 10.69
CA GLN A 605 -30.91 -31.89 12.03
C GLN A 605 -30.99 -30.80 13.12
N LEU A 606 -30.28 -29.69 12.96
CA LEU A 606 -30.40 -28.52 13.85
C LEU A 606 -31.69 -27.73 13.55
N ARG A 607 -32.10 -27.62 12.28
CA ARG A 607 -33.38 -27.02 11.85
C ARG A 607 -34.58 -27.84 12.31
N GLU A 608 -34.51 -29.17 12.25
CA GLU A 608 -35.53 -30.08 12.79
C GLU A 608 -35.79 -29.89 14.29
N LYS A 609 -34.82 -29.35 15.04
CA LYS A 609 -34.94 -28.99 16.47
C LYS A 609 -35.45 -27.56 16.72
N GLY A 610 -35.74 -26.81 15.66
CA GLY A 610 -36.25 -25.44 15.67
C GLY A 610 -35.22 -24.37 16.05
N SER A 611 -34.61 -24.48 17.24
CA SER A 611 -33.73 -23.44 17.78
C SER A 611 -32.48 -23.99 18.47
N VAL A 612 -31.44 -23.16 18.50
CA VAL A 612 -30.20 -23.40 19.23
C VAL A 612 -30.20 -22.60 20.54
N GLU A 613 -30.06 -23.31 21.65
CA GLU A 613 -29.94 -22.77 23.01
C GLU A 613 -28.48 -22.84 23.51
N ILE A 614 -28.12 -21.91 24.40
CA ILE A 614 -26.83 -21.92 25.11
C ILE A 614 -26.98 -22.73 26.41
N THR A 615 -26.25 -23.84 26.47
CA THR A 615 -26.31 -24.82 27.57
C THR A 615 -25.07 -24.82 28.48
N THR A 616 -24.29 -23.73 28.47
CA THR A 616 -23.00 -23.62 29.17
C THR A 616 -22.87 -22.29 29.90
N LYS A 617 -22.65 -22.32 31.22
CA LYS A 617 -22.40 -21.14 32.08
C LYS A 617 -21.11 -20.42 31.65
N ASP A 618 -21.12 -19.10 31.58
CA ASP A 618 -19.93 -18.27 31.36
C ASP A 618 -19.29 -17.88 32.70
N PRO A 619 -17.96 -17.94 32.88
CA PRO A 619 -17.29 -17.34 34.02
C PRO A 619 -17.59 -15.84 34.19
N SER A 620 -17.96 -15.15 33.11
CA SER A 620 -18.40 -13.75 33.11
C SER A 620 -19.91 -13.54 33.28
N ASP A 621 -20.68 -14.61 33.55
CA ASP A 621 -22.01 -14.53 34.18
C ASP A 621 -21.90 -14.36 35.71
N ASP A 622 -20.75 -14.71 36.32
CA ASP A 622 -20.51 -14.71 37.77
C ASP A 622 -19.78 -13.45 38.30
N TYR A 623 -20.27 -12.23 38.05
CA TYR A 623 -19.85 -11.05 38.86
C TYR A 623 -20.80 -9.82 38.80
N PRO A 624 -21.28 -9.26 39.94
CA PRO A 624 -21.46 -9.88 41.26
C PRO A 624 -22.95 -10.15 41.58
N ALA A 625 -23.23 -11.41 41.96
CA ALA A 625 -24.32 -11.83 42.86
C ALA A 625 -25.79 -11.48 42.51
N ILE A 626 -26.39 -12.17 41.52
CA ILE A 626 -27.82 -12.60 41.59
C ILE A 626 -27.95 -14.04 41.05
N SER A 627 -28.44 -14.96 41.90
CA SER A 627 -28.92 -16.35 41.65
C SER A 627 -28.13 -17.31 40.73
N ASN A 628 -27.76 -18.47 41.28
CA ASN A 628 -27.07 -19.59 40.60
C ASN A 628 -27.94 -20.43 39.63
N GLU A 629 -29.10 -19.96 39.17
CA GLU A 629 -30.10 -20.80 38.46
C GLU A 629 -30.59 -20.31 37.08
N THR A 630 -30.05 -19.21 36.54
CA THR A 630 -30.45 -18.72 35.20
C THR A 630 -29.57 -19.23 34.07
N TYR A 631 -29.94 -20.39 33.51
CA TYR A 631 -29.59 -20.73 32.12
C TYR A 631 -30.13 -19.64 31.19
N THR A 632 -29.33 -19.15 30.24
CA THR A 632 -29.81 -18.13 29.30
C THR A 632 -30.89 -18.72 28.37
N THR A 633 -32.11 -18.20 28.45
CA THR A 633 -33.27 -18.60 27.63
C THR A 633 -33.24 -18.10 26.18
N ASP A 634 -32.10 -17.55 25.73
CA ASP A 634 -31.91 -17.03 24.37
C ASP A 634 -31.95 -18.16 23.33
N LYS A 635 -33.05 -18.23 22.56
CA LYS A 635 -33.25 -19.17 21.46
C LYS A 635 -32.89 -18.55 20.12
N PHE A 636 -31.98 -19.17 19.37
CA PHE A 636 -31.61 -18.73 18.03
C PHE A 636 -32.15 -19.70 16.96
N GLU A 637 -33.07 -19.24 16.12
CA GLU A 637 -33.69 -20.03 15.06
C GLU A 637 -32.68 -20.45 13.97
N VAL A 638 -32.84 -21.65 13.39
CA VAL A 638 -31.99 -22.17 12.31
C VAL A 638 -32.72 -21.99 10.97
N THR A 639 -32.61 -20.80 10.38
CA THR A 639 -33.25 -20.50 9.08
C THR A 639 -32.42 -21.00 7.89
N ASP A 640 -33.05 -21.22 6.73
CA ASP A 640 -32.34 -21.66 5.51
C ASP A 640 -31.30 -20.63 5.04
N ASP A 641 -31.59 -19.33 5.18
CA ASP A 641 -30.62 -18.27 4.90
C ASP A 641 -29.38 -18.35 5.82
N LEU A 642 -29.57 -18.80 7.08
CA LEU A 642 -28.45 -19.06 7.97
C LEU A 642 -27.62 -20.28 7.55
N MET A 643 -28.28 -21.34 7.08
CA MET A 643 -27.62 -22.54 6.55
C MET A 643 -26.78 -22.20 5.31
N VAL A 644 -27.35 -21.38 4.41
CA VAL A 644 -26.69 -20.79 3.25
C VAL A 644 -25.43 -20.01 3.66
N GLY A 645 -25.54 -19.13 4.68
CA GLY A 645 -24.40 -18.39 5.23
C GLY A 645 -23.30 -19.29 5.80
N GLN A 646 -23.66 -20.36 6.53
CA GLN A 646 -22.65 -21.27 7.10
C GLN A 646 -21.94 -22.09 6.01
N ALA A 647 -22.66 -22.70 5.07
CA ALA A 647 -22.03 -23.49 4.00
C ALA A 647 -21.09 -22.62 3.15
N PHE A 648 -21.46 -21.37 2.86
CA PHE A 648 -20.62 -20.44 2.11
C PHE A 648 -19.35 -20.00 2.84
N VAL A 649 -19.39 -19.80 4.17
CA VAL A 649 -18.15 -19.50 4.92
C VAL A 649 -17.19 -20.70 4.93
N PHE A 650 -17.70 -21.94 4.92
CA PHE A 650 -16.84 -23.13 4.79
C PHE A 650 -16.16 -23.23 3.43
N LEU A 651 -16.87 -22.95 2.32
CA LEU A 651 -16.24 -22.84 0.99
C LEU A 651 -15.11 -21.82 1.00
N THR A 652 -15.41 -20.58 1.39
CA THR A 652 -14.48 -19.45 1.29
C THR A 652 -13.30 -19.56 2.26
N ALA A 653 -13.52 -20.00 3.50
CA ALA A 653 -12.41 -20.25 4.43
C ALA A 653 -11.57 -21.47 4.01
N GLY A 654 -12.18 -22.48 3.37
CA GLY A 654 -11.56 -23.77 3.08
C GLY A 654 -10.65 -23.77 1.84
N PHE A 655 -11.20 -23.52 0.64
CA PHE A 655 -10.51 -23.96 -0.58
C PHE A 655 -9.21 -23.19 -0.88
N GLU A 656 -9.24 -21.85 -0.81
CA GLU A 656 -8.11 -21.01 -1.26
C GLU A 656 -6.94 -21.11 -0.26
N ALA A 657 -7.23 -21.15 1.05
CA ALA A 657 -6.22 -21.32 2.10
C ALA A 657 -5.50 -22.67 2.00
N THR A 658 -6.27 -23.76 1.84
CA THR A 658 -5.74 -25.14 1.69
C THR A 658 -4.86 -25.25 0.45
N ALA A 659 -5.33 -24.76 -0.70
CA ALA A 659 -4.57 -24.78 -1.95
C ALA A 659 -3.28 -23.96 -1.89
N ILE A 660 -3.31 -22.78 -1.23
CA ILE A 660 -2.12 -21.96 -0.99
C ILE A 660 -1.09 -22.71 -0.15
N ILE A 661 -1.48 -23.29 0.98
CA ILE A 661 -0.54 -23.96 1.90
C ILE A 661 0.05 -25.22 1.27
N MET A 662 -0.75 -26.06 0.60
CA MET A 662 -0.21 -27.21 -0.14
C MET A 662 0.80 -26.75 -1.20
N ASN A 663 0.46 -25.74 -2.02
CA ASN A 663 1.34 -25.21 -3.06
C ASN A 663 2.65 -24.62 -2.49
N MET A 664 2.58 -23.90 -1.36
CA MET A 664 3.77 -23.40 -0.66
C MET A 664 4.60 -24.52 -0.03
N THR A 665 3.96 -25.59 0.45
CA THR A 665 4.65 -26.76 1.02
C THR A 665 5.43 -27.47 -0.08
N PHE A 666 4.82 -27.73 -1.23
CA PHE A 666 5.50 -28.29 -2.40
C PHE A 666 6.66 -27.40 -2.90
N TYR A 667 6.49 -26.07 -2.89
CA TYR A 667 7.58 -25.15 -3.17
C TYR A 667 8.73 -25.29 -2.17
N GLN A 668 8.46 -25.33 -0.85
CA GLN A 668 9.52 -25.49 0.15
C GLN A 668 10.20 -26.86 0.07
N LEU A 669 9.46 -27.95 -0.15
CA LEU A 669 10.03 -29.29 -0.33
C LEU A 669 10.87 -29.40 -1.62
N SER A 670 10.50 -28.70 -2.69
CA SER A 670 11.30 -28.68 -3.94
C SER A 670 12.56 -27.83 -3.84
N LYS A 671 12.62 -26.85 -2.93
CA LYS A 671 13.86 -26.14 -2.55
C LYS A 671 14.74 -26.93 -1.56
N ASN A 672 14.20 -27.94 -0.88
CA ASN A 672 14.90 -28.70 0.16
C ASN A 672 14.83 -30.23 -0.09
N PRO A 673 15.60 -30.78 -1.06
CA PRO A 673 15.48 -32.19 -1.47
C PRO A 673 15.66 -33.21 -0.35
N GLY A 674 16.55 -32.99 0.61
CA GLY A 674 16.74 -33.91 1.76
C GLY A 674 15.54 -33.95 2.70
N ILE A 675 14.82 -32.82 2.87
CA ILE A 675 13.57 -32.79 3.63
C ILE A 675 12.46 -33.51 2.84
N GLN A 676 12.41 -33.30 1.52
CA GLN A 676 11.46 -34.00 0.64
C GLN A 676 11.63 -35.51 0.70
N GLU A 677 12.87 -36.01 0.76
CA GLU A 677 13.13 -37.45 0.87
C GLU A 677 12.70 -38.01 2.22
N ARG A 678 13.08 -37.37 3.34
CA ARG A 678 12.65 -37.82 4.68
C ARG A 678 11.12 -37.79 4.86
N VAL A 679 10.43 -36.83 4.25
CA VAL A 679 8.95 -36.84 4.20
C VAL A 679 8.43 -38.05 3.40
N ARG A 680 9.07 -38.41 2.28
CA ARG A 680 8.70 -39.58 1.47
C ARG A 680 8.98 -40.90 2.19
N GLU A 681 10.09 -41.00 2.90
CA GLU A 681 10.44 -42.14 3.76
C GLU A 681 9.36 -42.36 4.83
N GLU A 682 8.96 -41.31 5.55
CA GLU A 682 7.86 -41.36 6.53
C GLU A 682 6.54 -41.80 5.88
N ILE A 683 6.16 -41.21 4.73
CA ILE A 683 4.92 -41.57 4.04
C ILE A 683 4.93 -43.06 3.66
N ASN A 684 6.04 -43.54 3.08
CA ASN A 684 6.17 -44.94 2.67
C ASN A 684 6.20 -45.90 3.86
N GLU A 685 6.80 -45.50 4.99
CA GLU A 685 6.73 -46.25 6.24
C GLU A 685 5.28 -46.37 6.74
N LYS A 686 4.56 -45.26 6.90
CA LYS A 686 3.20 -45.26 7.46
C LYS A 686 2.18 -45.91 6.52
N VAL A 687 2.38 -45.85 5.21
CA VAL A 687 1.56 -46.60 4.24
C VAL A 687 1.82 -48.11 4.34
N ARG A 688 3.04 -48.57 4.60
CA ARG A 688 3.33 -49.99 4.86
C ARG A 688 2.75 -50.46 6.19
N GLU A 689 2.93 -49.68 7.26
CA GLU A 689 2.45 -49.99 8.61
C GLU A 689 0.92 -50.17 8.64
N TYR A 690 0.18 -49.27 7.98
CA TYR A 690 -1.29 -49.30 7.92
C TYR A 690 -1.84 -50.02 6.68
N GLY A 691 -0.99 -50.65 5.85
CA GLY A 691 -1.33 -51.35 4.60
C GLY A 691 -1.92 -50.48 3.48
N SER A 692 -2.22 -49.20 3.73
CA SER A 692 -2.79 -48.26 2.76
C SER A 692 -2.58 -46.81 3.24
N LEU A 693 -2.70 -45.86 2.31
CA LEU A 693 -2.92 -44.47 2.67
C LEU A 693 -4.33 -44.35 3.26
N SER A 694 -4.42 -44.38 4.59
CA SER A 694 -5.63 -44.36 5.44
C SER A 694 -5.69 -43.10 6.33
N PHE A 695 -6.87 -42.77 6.89
CA PHE A 695 -7.02 -41.65 7.83
C PHE A 695 -6.03 -41.71 9.00
N ASP A 696 -5.80 -42.92 9.53
CA ASP A 696 -4.91 -43.14 10.67
C ASP A 696 -3.44 -43.04 10.24
N SER A 697 -3.06 -43.58 9.07
CA SER A 697 -1.70 -43.40 8.52
C SER A 697 -1.35 -41.93 8.33
N VAL A 698 -2.28 -41.11 7.82
CA VAL A 698 -2.06 -39.69 7.54
C VAL A 698 -2.17 -38.84 8.80
N LYS A 699 -2.92 -39.28 9.82
CA LYS A 699 -2.85 -38.70 11.17
C LYS A 699 -1.42 -38.78 11.70
N ASP A 700 -0.76 -39.94 11.56
CA ASP A 700 0.48 -40.26 12.27
C ASP A 700 1.79 -39.81 11.56
N MET A 701 1.70 -39.33 10.30
CA MET A 701 2.83 -38.68 9.57
C MET A 701 3.26 -37.37 10.26
N THR A 702 4.18 -37.45 11.20
CA THR A 702 4.55 -36.35 12.10
C THR A 702 5.49 -35.36 11.43
N TYR A 703 6.45 -35.82 10.63
CA TYR A 703 7.40 -34.97 9.91
C TYR A 703 6.73 -34.20 8.76
N LEU A 704 5.73 -34.79 8.08
CA LEU A 704 4.87 -34.07 7.14
C LEU A 704 4.05 -32.96 7.84
N ASP A 705 3.58 -33.20 9.07
CA ASP A 705 2.89 -32.19 9.88
C ASP A 705 3.84 -31.05 10.30
N MET A 706 5.08 -31.36 10.67
CA MET A 706 6.14 -30.38 10.93
C MET A 706 6.44 -29.51 9.70
N CYS A 707 6.54 -30.11 8.51
CA CYS A 707 6.75 -29.39 7.25
C CYS A 707 5.56 -28.46 6.90
N LEU A 708 4.33 -28.90 7.17
CA LEU A 708 3.13 -28.08 7.04
C LEU A 708 3.11 -26.92 8.03
N LYS A 709 3.46 -27.16 9.30
CA LYS A 709 3.55 -26.12 10.34
C LYS A 709 4.58 -25.05 9.98
N GLU A 710 5.78 -25.44 9.56
CA GLU A 710 6.81 -24.50 9.13
C GLU A 710 6.40 -23.73 7.86
N THR A 711 5.72 -24.39 6.91
CA THR A 711 5.12 -23.70 5.77
C THR A 711 4.08 -22.68 6.21
N MET A 712 3.21 -23.01 7.17
CA MET A 712 2.21 -22.10 7.71
C MET A 712 2.81 -20.97 8.55
N ARG A 713 3.94 -21.16 9.23
CA ARG A 713 4.72 -20.08 9.86
C ARG A 713 5.27 -19.12 8.82
N MET A 714 5.86 -19.66 7.75
CA MET A 714 6.40 -18.84 6.67
C MET A 714 5.28 -18.18 5.83
N TYR A 715 4.11 -18.79 5.66
CA TYR A 715 3.05 -18.29 4.79
C TYR A 715 1.66 -18.38 5.44
N PRO A 716 1.42 -17.71 6.58
CA PRO A 716 0.17 -17.86 7.34
C PRO A 716 -1.03 -17.45 6.48
N PRO A 717 -2.09 -18.28 6.34
CA PRO A 717 -3.21 -17.96 5.45
C PRO A 717 -3.90 -16.65 5.85
N ALA A 718 -4.20 -16.51 7.15
CA ALA A 718 -4.60 -15.26 7.78
C ALA A 718 -3.36 -14.52 8.28
N GLN A 719 -3.06 -13.37 7.69
CA GLN A 719 -1.85 -12.58 8.01
C GLN A 719 -1.98 -11.74 9.28
N VAL A 720 -3.22 -11.50 9.72
CA VAL A 720 -3.61 -10.77 10.93
C VAL A 720 -4.85 -11.42 11.54
N LEU A 721 -5.05 -11.26 12.86
CA LEU A 721 -6.33 -11.55 13.52
C LEU A 721 -6.94 -10.24 14.01
N PHE A 722 -8.25 -10.09 13.84
CA PHE A 722 -9.01 -8.93 14.33
C PHE A 722 -9.76 -9.28 15.61
N ARG A 723 -9.78 -8.33 16.55
CA ARG A 723 -10.60 -8.37 17.76
C ARG A 723 -11.20 -6.97 17.98
N THR A 724 -12.33 -6.93 18.66
CA THR A 724 -12.95 -5.69 19.15
C THR A 724 -13.17 -5.82 20.64
N CYS A 725 -12.80 -4.78 21.38
CA CYS A 725 -13.09 -4.68 22.80
C CYS A 725 -14.62 -4.61 22.99
N THR A 726 -15.21 -5.59 23.69
CA THR A 726 -16.65 -5.66 23.99
C THR A 726 -16.98 -5.19 25.40
N LYS A 727 -16.02 -5.27 26.32
CA LYS A 727 -16.07 -4.77 27.71
C LYS A 727 -14.76 -4.03 27.98
N GLU A 728 -14.78 -2.91 28.71
CA GLU A 728 -13.55 -2.15 29.02
C GLU A 728 -12.50 -3.05 29.66
N TYR A 729 -11.24 -2.90 29.25
CA TYR A 729 -10.14 -3.76 29.69
C TYR A 729 -8.88 -2.93 29.93
N THR A 730 -8.10 -3.28 30.95
CA THR A 730 -6.83 -2.60 31.27
C THR A 730 -5.69 -3.61 31.22
N PHE A 731 -4.74 -3.41 30.31
CA PHE A 731 -3.52 -4.21 30.24
C PHE A 731 -2.61 -3.95 31.46
N SER A 732 -1.69 -4.87 31.77
CA SER A 732 -0.80 -4.78 32.93
C SER A 732 0.17 -3.57 32.95
N ASN A 733 0.35 -2.89 31.81
CA ASN A 733 1.05 -1.61 31.71
C ASN A 733 0.15 -0.37 31.93
N GLY A 734 -1.11 -0.55 32.35
CA GLY A 734 -2.07 0.52 32.58
C GLY A 734 -2.77 1.06 31.32
N LEU A 735 -2.57 0.44 30.15
CA LEU A 735 -3.27 0.82 28.93
C LEU A 735 -4.74 0.36 29.01
N VAL A 736 -5.65 1.33 29.13
CA VAL A 736 -7.11 1.12 29.07
C VAL A 736 -7.57 1.05 27.62
N VAL A 737 -8.34 0.02 27.28
CA VAL A 737 -8.99 -0.19 25.98
C VAL A 737 -10.50 -0.15 26.18
N LYS A 738 -11.19 0.68 25.39
CA LYS A 738 -12.62 0.96 25.54
C LYS A 738 -13.48 0.10 24.61
N PRO A 739 -14.75 -0.18 24.99
CA PRO A 739 -15.68 -0.87 24.11
C PRO A 739 -15.78 -0.22 22.72
N GLY A 740 -15.71 -1.04 21.68
CA GLY A 740 -15.69 -0.61 20.27
C GLY A 740 -14.30 -0.37 19.68
N GLU A 741 -13.23 -0.29 20.49
CA GLU A 741 -11.86 -0.16 19.96
C GLU A 741 -11.39 -1.46 19.29
N LYS A 742 -10.71 -1.31 18.15
CA LYS A 742 -10.18 -2.43 17.34
C LYS A 742 -8.77 -2.83 17.83
N LEU A 743 -8.54 -4.13 17.93
CA LEU A 743 -7.23 -4.73 18.17
C LEU A 743 -6.84 -5.60 16.96
N ILE A 744 -5.56 -5.54 16.59
CA ILE A 744 -4.96 -6.28 15.47
C ILE A 744 -3.79 -7.10 16.01
N ILE A 745 -3.83 -8.41 15.84
CA ILE A 745 -2.72 -9.32 16.19
C ILE A 745 -1.93 -9.59 14.89
N PRO A 746 -0.67 -9.15 14.76
CA PRO A 746 0.06 -9.18 13.50
C PRO A 746 0.74 -10.55 13.30
N VAL A 747 -0.06 -11.58 13.00
CA VAL A 747 0.40 -12.99 12.80
C VAL A 747 1.63 -13.08 11.90
N PHE A 748 1.62 -12.41 10.75
CA PHE A 748 2.74 -12.38 9.80
C PHE A 748 4.03 -11.78 10.39
N ALA A 749 3.93 -10.84 11.32
CA ALA A 749 5.07 -10.25 12.03
C ALA A 749 5.57 -11.18 13.14
N ILE A 750 4.67 -11.71 13.98
CA ILE A 750 4.98 -12.63 15.08
C ILE A 750 5.69 -13.88 14.55
N HIS A 751 5.17 -14.49 13.49
CA HIS A 751 5.76 -15.68 12.84
C HIS A 751 7.14 -15.45 12.21
N ARG A 752 7.54 -14.17 12.10
CA ARG A 752 8.82 -13.71 11.56
C ARG A 752 9.67 -12.95 12.58
N SER A 753 9.29 -12.97 13.86
CA SER A 753 10.10 -12.39 14.92
C SER A 753 11.30 -13.30 15.19
N GLY A 754 12.51 -12.72 15.17
CA GLY A 754 13.72 -13.43 15.58
C GLY A 754 13.73 -13.76 17.08
N GLU A 755 12.87 -13.12 17.88
CA GLU A 755 12.65 -13.42 19.30
C GLU A 755 12.03 -14.82 19.51
N TYR A 756 11.11 -15.22 18.62
CA TYR A 756 10.38 -16.48 18.74
C TYR A 756 10.93 -17.57 17.80
N TYR A 757 11.50 -17.16 16.66
CA TYR A 757 12.00 -18.08 15.63
C TYR A 757 13.39 -17.62 15.15
N PRO A 758 14.49 -18.20 15.70
CA PRO A 758 15.84 -17.92 15.24
C PRO A 758 16.00 -18.22 13.73
N ASP A 759 16.68 -17.36 12.97
CA ASP A 759 16.71 -17.42 11.50
C ASP A 759 15.32 -17.57 10.84
N PRO A 760 14.38 -16.62 11.05
CA PRO A 760 12.96 -16.80 10.73
C PRO A 760 12.66 -16.94 9.23
N MET A 761 13.65 -16.75 8.35
CA MET A 761 13.54 -16.90 6.90
C MET A 761 14.08 -18.23 6.36
N ARG A 762 14.76 -19.04 7.19
CA ARG A 762 15.13 -20.42 6.87
C ARG A 762 13.92 -21.33 7.12
N PHE A 763 13.61 -22.17 6.12
CA PHE A 763 12.65 -23.26 6.26
C PHE A 763 13.28 -24.38 7.09
N ASP A 764 12.76 -24.61 8.28
CA ASP A 764 13.25 -25.61 9.22
C ASP A 764 12.07 -26.31 9.94
N PRO A 765 11.66 -27.52 9.50
CA PRO A 765 10.60 -28.29 10.15
C PRO A 765 10.90 -28.68 11.60
N GLU A 766 12.17 -28.81 11.99
CA GLU A 766 12.56 -29.29 13.34
C GLU A 766 12.11 -28.34 14.45
N ARG A 767 11.83 -27.07 14.12
CA ARG A 767 11.18 -26.10 15.01
C ARG A 767 9.89 -26.61 15.63
N PHE A 768 9.19 -27.54 14.96
CA PHE A 768 7.92 -28.12 15.40
C PHE A 768 8.04 -29.57 15.85
N GLY A 769 9.27 -30.03 16.13
CA GLY A 769 9.54 -31.35 16.72
C GLY A 769 8.90 -31.50 18.11
N PRO A 770 8.63 -32.73 18.56
CA PRO A 770 7.88 -33.00 19.79
C PRO A 770 8.54 -32.42 21.05
N ASP A 771 9.88 -32.38 21.08
CA ASP A 771 10.66 -31.91 22.23
C ASP A 771 10.93 -30.39 22.22
N VAL A 772 10.47 -29.66 21.19
CA VAL A 772 10.75 -28.22 21.03
C VAL A 772 9.63 -27.37 21.63
N PHE A 773 9.91 -26.77 22.79
CA PHE A 773 8.97 -25.87 23.46
C PHE A 773 8.52 -24.70 22.57
N GLN A 774 7.23 -24.67 22.22
CA GLN A 774 6.60 -23.55 21.55
C GLN A 774 6.02 -22.58 22.60
N ARG A 775 6.48 -21.33 22.62
CA ARG A 775 5.86 -20.29 23.46
C ARG A 775 4.40 -20.10 23.01
N PRO A 776 3.39 -20.19 23.92
CA PRO A 776 1.99 -20.00 23.57
C PRO A 776 1.74 -18.70 22.81
N CYS A 777 0.74 -18.72 21.93
CA CYS A 777 0.36 -17.57 21.09
C CYS A 777 1.45 -17.00 20.15
N THR A 778 2.58 -17.69 19.94
CA THR A 778 3.58 -17.30 18.92
C THR A 778 3.43 -18.05 17.59
N PHE A 779 2.74 -19.19 17.58
CA PHE A 779 2.27 -19.89 16.38
C PHE A 779 0.74 -19.78 16.31
N LEU A 780 0.22 -19.23 15.21
CA LEU A 780 -1.16 -18.72 15.09
C LEU A 780 -1.80 -18.89 13.69
N PRO A 781 -1.42 -19.85 12.82
CA PRO A 781 -1.98 -19.90 11.45
C PRO A 781 -3.49 -20.19 11.41
N PHE A 782 -4.04 -20.73 12.49
CA PHE A 782 -5.46 -21.02 12.70
C PHE A 782 -6.11 -20.08 13.75
N GLY A 783 -5.39 -19.05 14.22
CA GLY A 783 -5.71 -18.36 15.47
C GLY A 783 -5.54 -19.27 16.69
N GLU A 784 -6.00 -18.79 17.86
CA GLU A 784 -5.94 -19.51 19.13
C GLU A 784 -7.17 -19.17 19.99
N GLY A 785 -7.46 -20.01 21.00
CA GLY A 785 -8.54 -19.81 21.96
C GLY A 785 -9.94 -20.04 21.37
N PRO A 786 -11.02 -19.55 22.02
CA PRO A 786 -12.40 -19.88 21.66
C PRO A 786 -12.80 -19.52 20.22
N ARG A 787 -12.19 -18.46 19.64
CA ARG A 787 -12.38 -18.02 18.24
C ARG A 787 -11.41 -18.68 17.24
N GLY A 788 -10.55 -19.60 17.66
CA GLY A 788 -9.65 -20.37 16.78
C GLY A 788 -10.41 -21.19 15.73
N CYS A 789 -9.75 -21.54 14.62
CA CYS A 789 -10.37 -22.17 13.45
C CYS A 789 -11.11 -23.47 13.82
N ILE A 790 -12.41 -23.53 13.53
CA ILE A 790 -13.25 -24.71 13.82
C ILE A 790 -12.81 -25.94 13.00
N ALA A 791 -12.32 -25.71 11.78
CA ALA A 791 -11.99 -26.74 10.81
C ALA A 791 -10.50 -27.13 10.79
N MET A 792 -9.69 -26.71 11.78
CA MET A 792 -8.23 -26.94 11.81
C MET A 792 -7.85 -28.40 11.54
N ARG A 793 -8.50 -29.36 12.23
CA ARG A 793 -8.21 -30.80 12.08
C ARG A 793 -8.55 -31.32 10.67
N PHE A 794 -9.62 -30.81 10.07
CA PHE A 794 -10.05 -31.15 8.70
C PHE A 794 -9.14 -30.54 7.64
N ALA A 795 -8.69 -29.30 7.84
CA ALA A 795 -7.74 -28.64 6.96
C ALA A 795 -6.38 -29.36 6.98
N ILE A 796 -5.83 -29.66 8.16
CA ILE A 796 -4.56 -30.39 8.28
C ILE A 796 -4.66 -31.77 7.62
N GLN A 797 -5.72 -32.54 7.92
CA GLN A 797 -5.89 -33.88 7.34
C GLN A 797 -5.97 -33.86 5.80
N GLN A 798 -6.81 -33.01 5.19
CA GLN A 798 -6.91 -32.98 3.72
C GLN A 798 -5.61 -32.49 3.06
N MET A 799 -4.87 -31.57 3.70
CA MET A 799 -3.58 -31.10 3.18
C MET A 799 -2.53 -32.22 3.23
N LYS A 800 -2.39 -32.91 4.36
CA LYS A 800 -1.48 -34.05 4.50
C LYS A 800 -1.84 -35.15 3.49
N PHE A 801 -3.13 -35.42 3.28
CA PHE A 801 -3.60 -36.42 2.34
C PHE A 801 -3.24 -36.09 0.88
N GLY A 802 -3.52 -34.87 0.42
CA GLY A 802 -3.15 -34.41 -0.93
C GLY A 802 -1.64 -34.34 -1.16
N LEU A 803 -0.88 -33.88 -0.15
CA LEU A 803 0.59 -33.85 -0.18
C LEU A 803 1.18 -35.27 -0.26
N ALA A 804 0.75 -36.18 0.63
CA ALA A 804 1.26 -37.54 0.68
C ALA A 804 1.00 -38.29 -0.63
N LYS A 805 -0.24 -38.22 -1.16
CA LYS A 805 -0.62 -38.88 -2.42
C LYS A 805 0.27 -38.46 -3.60
N ALA A 806 0.63 -37.18 -3.69
CA ALA A 806 1.52 -36.68 -4.74
C ALA A 806 2.99 -37.09 -4.50
N LEU A 807 3.49 -36.97 -3.26
CA LEU A 807 4.90 -37.24 -2.90
C LEU A 807 5.26 -38.73 -3.01
N MET A 808 4.29 -39.65 -2.89
CA MET A 808 4.47 -41.08 -3.17
C MET A 808 4.79 -41.35 -4.65
N SER A 809 4.18 -40.61 -5.58
CA SER A 809 4.33 -40.85 -7.03
C SER A 809 5.38 -39.97 -7.69
N TYR A 810 5.69 -38.82 -7.08
CA TYR A 810 6.46 -37.75 -7.72
C TYR A 810 7.59 -37.21 -6.85
N LYS A 811 8.73 -36.96 -7.52
CA LYS A 811 9.79 -36.07 -7.06
C LYS A 811 9.57 -34.70 -7.68
N ILE A 812 9.65 -33.67 -6.84
CA ILE A 812 9.16 -32.33 -7.19
C ILE A 812 10.31 -31.35 -7.22
N LYS A 813 10.43 -30.62 -8.34
CA LYS A 813 11.44 -29.58 -8.58
C LYS A 813 10.78 -28.26 -8.94
N VAL A 814 11.45 -27.13 -8.66
CA VAL A 814 10.98 -25.81 -9.10
C VAL A 814 11.29 -25.64 -10.59
N ASN A 815 10.27 -25.41 -11.40
CA ASN A 815 10.46 -25.14 -12.82
C ASN A 815 11.10 -23.74 -13.03
N PRO A 816 12.06 -23.55 -13.95
CA PRO A 816 12.72 -22.27 -14.22
C PRO A 816 11.80 -21.09 -14.56
N LYS A 817 10.55 -21.33 -14.98
CA LYS A 817 9.51 -20.32 -15.20
C LYS A 817 9.02 -19.68 -13.90
N THR A 818 9.23 -20.32 -12.75
CA THR A 818 8.89 -19.75 -11.43
C THR A 818 9.77 -18.55 -11.14
N LYS A 819 9.13 -17.40 -10.91
CA LYS A 819 9.84 -16.17 -10.59
C LYS A 819 10.27 -16.15 -9.12
N GLU A 820 11.54 -16.42 -8.87
CA GLU A 820 12.16 -16.28 -7.54
C GLU A 820 12.84 -14.90 -7.35
N PRO A 821 12.89 -14.37 -6.11
CA PRO A 821 12.20 -14.84 -4.91
C PRO A 821 10.68 -14.57 -5.00
N ILE A 822 9.89 -15.40 -4.29
CA ILE A 822 8.42 -15.33 -4.32
C ILE A 822 7.90 -13.96 -3.85
N GLU A 823 7.28 -13.21 -4.77
CA GLU A 823 6.56 -11.97 -4.46
C GLU A 823 5.13 -12.29 -3.97
N LEU A 824 4.71 -11.74 -2.82
CA LEU A 824 3.33 -11.83 -2.34
C LEU A 824 2.40 -10.85 -3.07
N ASN A 825 1.13 -11.23 -3.22
CA ASN A 825 0.11 -10.40 -3.86
C ASN A 825 -0.36 -9.27 -2.93
N LYS A 826 -0.29 -8.03 -3.39
CA LYS A 826 -0.62 -6.80 -2.64
C LYS A 826 -2.11 -6.49 -2.58
N LYS A 827 -2.94 -7.22 -3.33
CA LYS A 827 -4.40 -7.02 -3.42
C LYS A 827 -5.21 -8.09 -2.70
N SER A 828 -4.55 -9.14 -2.18
CA SER A 828 -5.23 -10.25 -1.51
C SER A 828 -5.23 -10.03 0.00
N LEU A 829 -6.32 -10.47 0.64
CA LEU A 829 -6.45 -10.50 2.11
C LEU A 829 -5.81 -11.77 2.73
N VAL A 830 -5.35 -12.72 1.89
CA VAL A 830 -4.66 -13.95 2.29
C VAL A 830 -3.25 -14.02 1.69
N THR A 831 -2.38 -14.88 2.23
CA THR A 831 -0.99 -15.04 1.76
C THR A 831 -0.88 -15.78 0.42
N THR A 832 -1.37 -15.16 -0.65
CA THR A 832 -1.26 -15.69 -2.02
C THR A 832 -0.10 -15.04 -2.78
N THR A 833 0.46 -15.75 -3.76
CA THR A 833 1.56 -15.24 -4.60
C THR A 833 1.06 -14.23 -5.64
N LYS A 834 1.95 -13.31 -6.04
CA LYS A 834 1.70 -12.34 -7.11
C LYS A 834 1.81 -12.98 -8.51
N TYR A 835 2.65 -14.00 -8.64
CA TYR A 835 2.85 -14.79 -9.85
C TYR A 835 2.61 -16.27 -9.51
N PRO A 836 2.15 -17.09 -10.46
CA PRO A 836 2.06 -18.54 -10.25
C PRO A 836 3.41 -19.17 -9.89
N ILE A 837 3.36 -20.28 -9.14
CA ILE A 837 4.49 -21.18 -8.95
C ILE A 837 4.28 -22.34 -9.92
N TYR A 838 5.32 -22.61 -10.71
CA TYR A 838 5.41 -23.71 -11.64
C TYR A 838 6.41 -24.75 -11.11
N ILE A 839 6.04 -26.01 -11.18
CA ILE A 839 6.88 -27.13 -10.74
C ILE A 839 6.96 -28.22 -11.80
N ASP A 840 8.05 -28.97 -11.73
CA ASP A 840 8.30 -30.17 -12.52
C ASP A 840 8.03 -31.39 -11.66
N LEU A 841 7.38 -32.39 -12.27
CA LEU A 841 6.97 -33.64 -11.64
C LEU A 841 7.73 -34.79 -12.29
N GLU A 842 8.79 -35.26 -11.63
CA GLU A 842 9.53 -36.45 -12.05
C GLU A 842 8.83 -37.69 -11.46
N VAL A 843 8.36 -38.59 -12.33
CA VAL A 843 7.79 -39.87 -11.91
C VAL A 843 8.87 -40.67 -11.19
N ILE A 844 8.56 -41.15 -9.99
CA ILE A 844 9.44 -42.06 -9.26
C ILE A 844 9.20 -43.48 -9.80
N SER A 845 10.26 -44.14 -10.27
CA SER A 845 10.22 -45.57 -10.61
C SER A 845 9.88 -46.37 -9.36
N SER A 846 8.82 -47.17 -9.43
CA SER A 846 8.37 -48.08 -8.37
C SER A 846 9.33 -49.24 -8.16
#